data_AF-A0AAP4FPS5-F1
#
_entry.id   AF-A0AAP4FPS5-F1
#
_cell.length_a   1.000
_cell.length_b   1.000
_cell.length_c   1.000
_cell.angle_alpha   90.00
_cell.angle_beta   90.00
_cell.angle_gamma   90.00
#
_symmetry.space_group_name_H-M   'P 1'
#
loop_
_entity.id
_entity.type
_entity.pdbx_description
1 polymer ?
#
loop_
_entity_poly.entity_id
_entity_poly.type
_entity_poly.pdbx_seq_one_letter_code
_entity_poly.pdbx_strand_id
1 'polypeptide(L)'
;MMKTYSVIAVASLLATNLLTFPSSSLAEIENKTRNSIEAVSHMQSNEKSELQKQLEAAKEREMKLEKREEILKQQEELFIKIDDLKQKKEELLEQAGEHNVQIEEVYQELNELKKQQEELEEKNPLQVKSNDQEKKTNELKSQEELKEKDGVEVKENNGQEEKVHEEFEEQKKKEELKKQQDELRKQQEELKKQQLELEQRIKQELERKQQEEQAKQELELKQKEEQAKRELELKQKEEQVKQELELKQKEEQVKQELELKQKEEQVKQELELKQKEEQEKQELELKQKEEQEKQELELKQKEEQKKQELELKQKEEQEKGERELKQAVSSIQAAPQSFPDVPGWAQESVYYLVHKKVISGMPDGTFSPSKVLSRAEAATIMAKILELEVSEGEKPTFTDSQDHWATPYIAAVEKAGVIKGEGNGKFNPNGQMTRAAMATMLVQAYQLEKKVHEELPTLFPDVKDHWGEKFINILVGMGISSGVDGGRWQPDRSITRAEAAQLVAVTDKSKDNELKMKKVSISKKFFTYNGPSLSSGISKEYGPREVTVYEERDGGWIRIHTDTGFKWVCLVEKKVNMNKNFLTYNEASLSSGISGEYAPQIVTVIEEREGNWIKVYTDLGYKWVCLIDKKVQIDRDFTTYDAPFRSANILDYYGPQAVTVVEERGTWLRIRTYAGYQWLDTKKEAKYLSKVFFAYDSPSFVSRVSGKYAPQTVEVYGEREGGWIQIQTSNGLKWVNEGNINRSQVILNVPSLYQFPELHNGCEVVSLQMLVEHQIGRSLNKVAFAFEMPFDQAKLKNYKTSSQIWGDPDVGFVGDVTGNTPGYSINPEPLKRLLDKYSRGTNLTGNDLSVLEDYVRNGKPVVTWVTVALNNPRAVTTWKTPGGKIIYARMNTHAVVLTGVDDNYVYYNDPFYGTKNVKVSKSRFASIYNQMGKKALSVD
;
A
#
# COMPACT_ATOMS: atom_id res chain seq x y z
N MET A 1 -21.16 -0.56 20.25
CA MET A 1 -20.51 0.36 19.28
C MET A 1 -19.30 -0.21 18.52
N MET A 2 -18.90 -1.48 18.71
CA MET A 2 -17.86 -2.13 17.89
C MET A 2 -18.39 -2.95 16.68
N LYS A 3 -19.71 -3.12 16.54
CA LYS A 3 -20.32 -3.89 15.42
C LYS A 3 -20.32 -3.14 14.07
N THR A 4 -20.00 -1.84 14.06
CA THR A 4 -20.01 -0.97 12.85
C THR A 4 -18.64 -0.80 12.19
N TYR A 5 -17.54 -1.17 12.84
CA TYR A 5 -16.19 -0.91 12.31
C TYR A 5 -15.72 -1.92 11.26
N SER A 6 -16.21 -3.17 11.28
CA SER A 6 -15.76 -4.20 10.32
C SER A 6 -16.35 -4.00 8.91
N VAL A 7 -17.59 -3.52 8.82
CA VAL A 7 -18.24 -3.22 7.52
C VAL A 7 -17.64 -1.97 6.85
N ILE A 8 -17.17 -1.00 7.64
CA ILE A 8 -16.50 0.21 7.14
C ILE A 8 -15.04 -0.06 6.72
N ALA A 9 -14.33 -0.97 7.40
CA ALA A 9 -12.95 -1.31 7.03
C ALA A 9 -12.85 -2.00 5.66
N VAL A 10 -13.81 -2.90 5.34
CA VAL A 10 -13.88 -3.58 4.03
C VAL A 10 -14.37 -2.62 2.94
N ALA A 11 -15.33 -1.74 3.24
CA ALA A 11 -15.76 -0.69 2.30
C ALA A 11 -14.66 0.38 2.04
N SER A 12 -13.82 0.67 3.03
CA SER A 12 -12.71 1.63 2.89
C SER A 12 -11.55 1.06 2.07
N LEU A 13 -11.30 -0.26 2.15
CA LEU A 13 -10.32 -0.95 1.29
C LEU A 13 -10.76 -0.97 -0.19
N LEU A 14 -12.07 -1.10 -0.44
CA LEU A 14 -12.63 -1.01 -1.80
C LEU A 14 -12.61 0.42 -2.34
N ALA A 15 -12.92 1.42 -1.51
CA ALA A 15 -12.88 2.83 -1.91
C ALA A 15 -11.45 3.35 -2.20
N THR A 16 -10.44 2.85 -1.48
CA THR A 16 -9.03 3.26 -1.71
C THR A 16 -8.40 2.59 -2.93
N ASN A 17 -8.75 1.34 -3.24
CA ASN A 17 -8.25 0.66 -4.44
C ASN A 17 -8.86 1.18 -5.75
N LEU A 18 -10.06 1.79 -5.70
CA LEU A 18 -10.70 2.43 -6.85
C LEU A 18 -10.18 3.85 -7.15
N LEU A 19 -9.46 4.49 -6.21
CA LEU A 19 -9.03 5.89 -6.34
C LEU A 19 -7.52 6.07 -6.60
N THR A 20 -6.71 5.01 -6.63
CA THR A 20 -5.23 5.15 -6.60
C THR A 20 -4.44 4.46 -7.72
N PHE A 21 -5.07 3.79 -8.68
CA PHE A 21 -4.34 3.18 -9.81
C PHE A 21 -5.00 3.43 -11.17
N PRO A 22 -4.39 4.24 -12.05
CA PRO A 22 -4.89 4.42 -13.42
C PRO A 22 -4.48 3.31 -14.41
N SER A 23 -3.78 2.25 -13.99
CA SER A 23 -3.07 1.36 -14.95
C SER A 23 -3.01 -0.14 -14.65
N SER A 24 -3.68 -0.67 -13.62
CA SER A 24 -3.71 -2.12 -13.37
C SER A 24 -4.98 -2.77 -13.91
N SER A 25 -4.84 -3.93 -14.56
CA SER A 25 -6.00 -4.68 -15.09
C SER A 25 -6.87 -5.21 -13.93
N LEU A 26 -8.19 -5.26 -14.10
CA LEU A 26 -9.11 -5.77 -13.07
C LEU A 26 -8.71 -7.17 -12.56
N ALA A 27 -8.15 -8.01 -13.44
CA ALA A 27 -7.64 -9.34 -13.12
C ALA A 27 -6.46 -9.33 -12.13
N GLU A 28 -5.62 -8.28 -12.12
CA GLU A 28 -4.53 -8.13 -11.14
C GLU A 28 -5.04 -7.69 -9.77
N ILE A 29 -6.10 -6.88 -9.72
CA ILE A 29 -6.74 -6.46 -8.47
C ILE A 29 -7.46 -7.65 -7.84
N GLU A 30 -8.18 -8.45 -8.63
CA GLU A 30 -8.84 -9.67 -8.18
C GLU A 30 -7.84 -10.72 -7.67
N ASN A 31 -6.73 -10.96 -8.39
CA ASN A 31 -5.68 -11.89 -7.95
C ASN A 31 -4.95 -11.42 -6.69
N LYS A 32 -4.61 -10.12 -6.58
CA LYS A 32 -3.99 -9.59 -5.35
C LYS A 32 -4.93 -9.68 -4.15
N THR A 33 -6.22 -9.45 -4.35
CA THR A 33 -7.22 -9.55 -3.28
C THR A 33 -7.39 -11.01 -2.83
N ARG A 34 -7.46 -11.95 -3.78
CA ARG A 34 -7.52 -13.40 -3.50
C ARG A 34 -6.27 -13.91 -2.77
N ASN A 35 -5.08 -13.51 -3.22
CA ASN A 35 -3.80 -13.90 -2.60
C ASN A 35 -3.62 -13.30 -1.20
N SER A 36 -4.13 -12.08 -0.96
CA SER A 36 -4.10 -11.46 0.37
C SER A 36 -5.05 -12.17 1.35
N ILE A 37 -6.23 -12.60 0.87
CA ILE A 37 -7.18 -13.41 1.66
C ILE A 37 -6.59 -14.80 1.96
N GLU A 38 -5.90 -15.42 1.01
CA GLU A 38 -5.23 -16.71 1.21
C GLU A 38 -4.01 -16.60 2.15
N ALA A 39 -3.23 -15.53 2.08
CA ALA A 39 -2.09 -15.29 2.97
C ALA A 39 -2.51 -15.02 4.43
N VAL A 40 -3.61 -14.28 4.64
CA VAL A 40 -4.19 -14.08 5.98
C VAL A 40 -4.74 -15.40 6.54
N SER A 41 -5.42 -16.20 5.71
CA SER A 41 -5.88 -17.54 6.07
C SER A 41 -4.72 -18.47 6.49
N HIS A 42 -3.57 -18.38 5.81
CA HIS A 42 -2.40 -19.19 6.08
C HIS A 42 -1.65 -18.79 7.37
N MET A 43 -1.58 -17.48 7.69
CA MET A 43 -1.02 -17.01 8.96
C MET A 43 -1.90 -17.39 10.17
N GLN A 44 -3.22 -17.34 10.02
CA GLN A 44 -4.18 -17.66 11.09
C GLN A 44 -4.43 -19.17 11.30
N SER A 45 -4.05 -20.01 10.32
CA SER A 45 -3.97 -21.46 10.47
C SER A 45 -2.90 -21.86 11.50
N ASN A 46 -1.76 -21.17 11.46
CA ASN A 46 -0.64 -21.41 12.38
C ASN A 46 -0.97 -20.98 13.81
N GLU A 47 -1.69 -19.87 14.00
CA GLU A 47 -2.07 -19.37 15.33
C GLU A 47 -3.04 -20.30 16.07
N LYS A 48 -4.04 -20.87 15.37
CA LYS A 48 -4.93 -21.90 15.94
C LYS A 48 -4.17 -23.18 16.32
N SER A 49 -3.28 -23.64 15.44
CA SER A 49 -2.44 -24.81 15.68
C SER A 49 -1.57 -24.62 16.92
N GLU A 50 -1.03 -23.42 17.11
CA GLU A 50 -0.18 -23.09 18.25
C GLU A 50 -0.97 -22.99 19.57
N LEU A 51 -2.15 -22.37 19.57
CA LEU A 51 -3.04 -22.34 20.74
C LEU A 51 -3.51 -23.75 21.15
N GLN A 52 -3.77 -24.64 20.19
CA GLN A 52 -4.13 -26.04 20.47
C GLN A 52 -2.97 -26.82 21.09
N LYS A 53 -1.73 -26.62 20.62
CA LYS A 53 -0.54 -27.23 21.24
C LYS A 53 -0.33 -26.74 22.67
N GLN A 54 -0.53 -25.44 22.92
CA GLN A 54 -0.41 -24.86 24.27
C GLN A 54 -1.47 -25.43 25.23
N LEU A 55 -2.71 -25.61 24.77
CA LEU A 55 -3.75 -26.24 25.57
C LEU A 55 -3.43 -27.71 25.89
N GLU A 56 -2.88 -28.45 24.92
CA GLU A 56 -2.50 -29.86 25.15
C GLU A 56 -1.32 -29.99 26.12
N ALA A 57 -0.33 -29.11 26.01
CA ALA A 57 0.78 -29.03 26.97
C ALA A 57 0.29 -28.65 28.39
N ALA A 58 -0.74 -27.81 28.50
CA ALA A 58 -1.34 -27.46 29.78
C ALA A 58 -2.09 -28.66 30.41
N LYS A 59 -2.78 -29.48 29.62
CA LYS A 59 -3.41 -30.73 30.08
C LYS A 59 -2.38 -31.78 30.53
N GLU A 60 -1.25 -31.88 29.84
CA GLU A 60 -0.16 -32.77 30.26
C GLU A 60 0.44 -32.34 31.60
N ARG A 61 0.55 -31.02 31.85
CA ARG A 61 0.98 -30.48 33.15
C ARG A 61 -0.03 -30.77 34.26
N GLU A 62 -1.33 -30.67 33.98
CA GLU A 62 -2.39 -30.99 34.93
C GLU A 62 -2.29 -32.45 35.40
N MET A 63 -2.14 -33.38 34.47
CA MET A 63 -1.94 -34.80 34.78
C MET A 63 -0.70 -35.07 35.65
N LYS A 64 0.39 -34.30 35.47
CA LYS A 64 1.59 -34.41 36.31
C LYS A 64 1.36 -33.87 37.73
N LEU A 65 0.56 -32.81 37.88
CA LEU A 65 0.19 -32.26 39.19
C LEU A 65 -0.79 -33.18 39.94
N GLU A 66 -1.74 -33.81 39.26
CA GLU A 66 -2.65 -34.80 39.86
C GLU A 66 -1.89 -36.01 40.42
N LYS A 67 -0.91 -36.55 39.66
CA LYS A 67 -0.04 -37.62 40.15
C LYS A 67 0.76 -37.20 41.37
N ARG A 68 1.21 -35.94 41.43
CA ARG A 68 1.92 -35.40 42.59
C ARG A 68 0.98 -35.27 43.81
N GLU A 69 -0.27 -34.88 43.60
CA GLU A 69 -1.28 -34.82 44.66
C GLU A 69 -1.52 -36.19 45.29
N GLU A 70 -1.64 -37.22 44.45
CA GLU A 70 -1.83 -38.60 44.89
C GLU A 70 -0.64 -39.11 45.72
N ILE A 71 0.60 -38.80 45.31
CA ILE A 71 1.81 -39.15 46.05
C ILE A 71 1.86 -38.41 47.41
N LEU A 72 1.55 -37.11 47.44
CA LEU A 72 1.54 -36.35 48.70
C LEU A 72 0.47 -36.89 49.67
N LYS A 73 -0.67 -37.35 49.16
CA LYS A 73 -1.71 -37.98 49.98
C LYS A 73 -1.26 -39.33 50.54
N GLN A 74 -0.60 -40.15 49.73
CA GLN A 74 0.00 -41.41 50.19
C GLN A 74 1.08 -41.19 51.26
N GLN A 75 1.88 -40.12 51.11
CA GLN A 75 2.84 -39.71 52.13
C GLN A 75 2.16 -39.30 53.43
N GLU A 76 1.08 -38.52 53.37
CA GLU A 76 0.32 -38.12 54.56
C GLU A 76 -0.32 -39.33 55.28
N GLU A 77 -0.91 -40.27 54.53
CA GLU A 77 -1.46 -41.52 55.10
C GLU A 77 -0.38 -42.39 55.75
N LEU A 78 0.81 -42.46 55.17
CA LEU A 78 1.95 -43.16 55.76
C LEU A 78 2.44 -42.48 57.04
N PHE A 79 2.51 -41.14 57.05
CA PHE A 79 2.86 -40.39 58.26
C PHE A 79 1.90 -40.70 59.40
N ILE A 80 0.59 -40.77 59.15
CA ILE A 80 -0.41 -41.12 60.16
C ILE A 80 -0.20 -42.55 60.67
N LYS A 81 -0.02 -43.52 59.78
CA LYS A 81 0.21 -44.93 60.19
C LYS A 81 1.48 -45.11 61.02
N ILE A 82 2.54 -44.39 60.67
CA ILE A 82 3.80 -44.42 61.43
C ILE A 82 3.58 -43.81 62.82
N ASP A 83 2.83 -42.70 62.93
CA ASP A 83 2.51 -42.04 64.20
C ASP A 83 1.66 -42.94 65.12
N ASP A 84 0.61 -43.57 64.56
CA ASP A 84 -0.26 -44.52 65.28
C ASP A 84 0.53 -45.74 65.81
N LEU A 85 1.42 -46.31 64.98
CA LEU A 85 2.26 -47.44 65.39
C LEU A 85 3.32 -47.04 66.41
N LYS A 86 3.84 -45.81 66.36
CA LYS A 86 4.73 -45.27 67.39
C LYS A 86 4.01 -45.13 68.73
N GLN A 87 2.79 -44.61 68.76
CA GLN A 87 1.99 -44.52 69.98
C GLN A 87 1.68 -45.91 70.55
N LYS A 88 1.24 -46.84 69.69
CA LYS A 88 0.99 -48.24 70.08
C LYS A 88 2.25 -48.92 70.64
N LYS A 89 3.42 -48.62 70.07
CA LYS A 89 4.72 -49.09 70.58
C LYS A 89 4.98 -48.56 71.99
N GLU A 90 4.72 -47.28 72.25
CA GLU A 90 4.91 -46.69 73.58
C GLU A 90 3.94 -47.29 74.61
N GLU A 91 2.67 -47.48 74.25
CA GLU A 91 1.68 -48.14 75.11
C GLU A 91 2.07 -49.58 75.45
N LEU A 92 2.60 -50.35 74.48
CA LEU A 92 3.07 -51.72 74.69
C LEU A 92 4.34 -51.78 75.54
N LEU A 93 5.22 -50.78 75.44
CA LEU A 93 6.43 -50.66 76.28
C LEU A 93 6.09 -50.34 77.74
N GLU A 94 5.02 -49.59 78.02
CA GLU A 94 4.55 -49.31 79.38
C GLU A 94 3.88 -50.51 80.06
N GLN A 95 3.33 -51.46 79.29
CA GLN A 95 2.67 -52.68 79.78
C GLN A 95 3.62 -53.86 80.02
N ALA A 96 4.93 -53.65 79.96
CA ALA A 96 5.95 -54.71 79.87
C ALA A 96 6.09 -55.58 81.14
N GLY A 97 5.26 -56.63 81.19
CA GLY A 97 5.48 -57.86 81.97
C GLY A 97 5.47 -59.13 81.12
N GLU A 98 4.74 -59.20 80.00
CA GLU A 98 4.55 -60.45 79.23
C GLU A 98 4.40 -60.30 77.68
N HIS A 99 4.76 -59.16 77.07
CA HIS A 99 4.51 -58.91 75.62
C HIS A 99 5.76 -58.64 74.76
N ASN A 100 6.84 -59.43 74.93
CA ASN A 100 8.08 -59.22 74.16
C ASN A 100 7.93 -59.50 72.64
N VAL A 101 7.04 -60.43 72.25
CA VAL A 101 6.81 -60.80 70.84
C VAL A 101 6.02 -59.73 70.07
N GLN A 102 5.04 -59.08 70.71
CA GLN A 102 4.20 -58.05 70.08
C GLN A 102 4.97 -56.75 69.81
N ILE A 103 5.96 -56.42 70.64
CA ILE A 103 6.82 -55.26 70.44
C ILE A 103 7.69 -55.46 69.19
N GLU A 104 8.26 -56.66 69.00
CA GLU A 104 9.13 -56.98 67.87
C GLU A 104 8.38 -56.96 66.52
N GLU A 105 7.10 -57.40 66.50
CA GLU A 105 6.21 -57.26 65.34
C GLU A 105 5.97 -55.79 64.96
N VAL A 106 5.71 -54.92 65.94
CA VAL A 106 5.53 -53.48 65.71
C VAL A 106 6.83 -52.84 65.16
N TYR A 107 8.01 -53.25 65.63
CA TYR A 107 9.29 -52.78 65.09
C TYR A 107 9.51 -53.19 63.63
N GLN A 108 9.12 -54.40 63.24
CA GLN A 108 9.22 -54.83 61.84
C GLN A 108 8.28 -54.03 60.94
N GLU A 109 7.03 -53.84 61.37
CA GLU A 109 6.03 -53.07 60.62
C GLU A 109 6.46 -51.60 60.43
N LEU A 110 7.07 -50.99 61.46
CA LEU A 110 7.56 -49.62 61.41
C LEU A 110 8.74 -49.46 60.44
N ASN A 111 9.63 -50.46 60.34
CA ASN A 111 10.73 -50.48 59.38
C ASN A 111 10.22 -50.67 57.94
N GLU A 112 9.20 -51.51 57.73
CA GLU A 112 8.57 -51.66 56.42
C GLU A 112 7.89 -50.37 55.95
N LEU A 113 7.16 -49.67 56.83
CA LEU A 113 6.53 -48.40 56.50
C LEU A 113 7.55 -47.28 56.22
N LYS A 114 8.67 -47.22 56.97
CA LYS A 114 9.77 -46.29 56.68
C LYS A 114 10.37 -46.53 55.29
N LYS A 115 10.53 -47.79 54.88
CA LYS A 115 11.00 -48.15 53.54
C LYS A 115 9.99 -47.74 52.45
N GLN A 116 8.69 -47.94 52.69
CA GLN A 116 7.64 -47.47 51.78
C GLN A 116 7.63 -45.95 51.62
N GLN A 117 7.94 -45.21 52.70
CA GLN A 117 8.05 -43.75 52.67
C GLN A 117 9.20 -43.28 51.76
N GLU A 118 10.38 -43.91 51.85
CA GLU A 118 11.53 -43.61 50.96
C GLU A 118 11.22 -43.93 49.49
N GLU A 119 10.57 -45.06 49.21
CA GLU A 119 10.18 -45.43 47.84
C GLU A 119 9.16 -44.47 47.20
N LEU A 120 8.31 -43.83 48.02
CA LEU A 120 7.34 -42.84 47.54
C LEU A 120 7.98 -41.48 47.29
N GLU A 121 8.99 -41.09 48.08
CA GLU A 121 9.79 -39.89 47.80
C GLU A 121 10.51 -39.99 46.45
N GLU A 122 11.07 -41.15 46.11
CA GLU A 122 11.77 -41.36 44.83
C GLU A 122 10.82 -41.34 43.61
N LYS A 123 9.54 -41.67 43.80
CA LYS A 123 8.53 -41.69 42.72
C LYS A 123 7.92 -40.31 42.41
N ASN A 124 8.30 -39.24 43.13
CA ASN A 124 7.76 -37.90 42.93
C ASN A 124 8.27 -37.25 41.62
N PRO A 125 7.40 -37.05 40.61
CA PRO A 125 7.81 -36.69 39.24
C PRO A 125 8.33 -35.25 39.06
N LEU A 126 8.31 -34.43 40.11
CA LEU A 126 8.72 -33.01 40.07
C LEU A 126 9.80 -32.65 41.11
N GLN A 127 10.43 -33.65 41.75
CA GLN A 127 11.48 -33.38 42.74
C GLN A 127 12.77 -32.91 42.04
N VAL A 128 13.17 -31.66 42.31
CA VAL A 128 14.46 -31.12 41.88
C VAL A 128 15.51 -31.58 42.90
N LYS A 129 16.39 -32.52 42.54
CA LYS A 129 17.56 -32.85 43.38
C LYS A 129 18.45 -31.62 43.48
N SER A 130 18.53 -31.00 44.65
CA SER A 130 19.49 -29.93 44.92
C SER A 130 20.85 -30.54 45.25
N ASN A 131 21.91 -30.08 44.57
CA ASN A 131 23.29 -30.57 44.75
C ASN A 131 23.86 -30.38 46.17
N ASP A 132 23.17 -29.64 47.05
CA ASP A 132 23.61 -29.41 48.44
C ASP A 132 23.16 -30.52 49.41
N GLN A 133 22.17 -31.34 49.05
CA GLN A 133 21.79 -32.50 49.87
C GLN A 133 22.72 -33.70 49.67
N GLU A 134 23.28 -33.88 48.47
CA GLU A 134 24.24 -34.97 48.17
C GLU A 134 25.60 -34.78 48.87
N LYS A 135 25.97 -33.54 49.22
CA LYS A 135 27.19 -33.23 49.99
C LYS A 135 27.08 -33.55 51.48
N LYS A 136 25.93 -33.25 52.11
CA LYS A 136 25.72 -33.52 53.54
C LYS A 136 25.63 -35.01 53.86
N THR A 137 25.05 -35.81 52.98
CA THR A 137 24.93 -37.27 53.18
C THR A 137 26.28 -38.00 53.06
N ASN A 138 27.21 -37.46 52.25
CA ASN A 138 28.58 -38.00 52.13
C ASN A 138 29.50 -37.55 53.29
N GLU A 139 29.27 -36.36 53.88
CA GLU A 139 29.99 -35.92 55.08
C GLU A 139 29.57 -36.69 56.35
N LEU A 140 28.30 -37.08 56.47
CA LEU A 140 27.80 -37.87 57.62
C LEU A 140 28.28 -39.33 57.60
N LYS A 141 28.31 -39.98 56.42
CA LYS A 141 28.91 -41.33 56.27
C LYS A 141 30.40 -41.38 56.60
N SER A 142 31.12 -40.28 56.35
CA SER A 142 32.54 -40.15 56.68
C SER A 142 32.80 -39.98 58.18
N GLN A 143 31.80 -39.51 58.96
CA GLN A 143 31.91 -39.32 60.41
C GLN A 143 31.50 -40.56 61.22
N GLU A 144 30.66 -41.44 60.67
CA GLU A 144 30.32 -42.73 61.30
C GLU A 144 31.45 -43.78 61.13
N GLU A 145 32.17 -43.79 60.01
CA GLU A 145 33.33 -44.68 59.80
C GLU A 145 34.57 -44.32 60.65
N LEU A 146 34.57 -43.15 61.32
CA LEU A 146 35.64 -42.71 62.24
C LEU A 146 35.34 -42.99 63.72
N LYS A 147 34.13 -43.44 64.08
CA LYS A 147 33.77 -43.80 65.47
C LYS A 147 33.92 -45.27 65.81
N GLU A 148 34.21 -46.14 64.83
CA GLU A 148 34.38 -47.59 65.04
C GLU A 148 35.84 -48.02 65.35
N LYS A 149 36.76 -47.08 65.60
CA LYS A 149 38.18 -47.39 65.80
C LYS A 149 38.85 -47.01 67.12
N ASP A 150 38.17 -46.37 68.06
CA ASP A 150 38.73 -46.15 69.40
C ASP A 150 37.72 -46.59 70.46
N GLY A 151 37.96 -47.77 71.05
CA GLY A 151 37.18 -48.28 72.17
C GLY A 151 37.53 -47.53 73.46
N VAL A 152 36.55 -46.82 74.04
CA VAL A 152 36.49 -46.46 75.46
C VAL A 152 35.03 -46.41 75.90
N GLU A 153 34.69 -47.15 76.96
CA GLU A 153 33.42 -47.09 77.70
C GLU A 153 33.22 -45.71 78.35
N VAL A 154 32.04 -45.10 78.17
CA VAL A 154 31.41 -44.24 79.19
C VAL A 154 29.90 -44.47 79.20
N LYS A 155 29.37 -44.73 80.40
CA LYS A 155 27.99 -45.06 80.74
C LYS A 155 27.02 -43.87 80.60
N GLU A 156 25.76 -44.26 80.36
CA GLU A 156 24.49 -43.71 80.88
C GLU A 156 24.14 -42.23 80.67
N ASN A 157 22.86 -42.04 80.34
CA ASN A 157 22.10 -40.81 80.10
C ASN A 157 22.33 -40.14 78.75
N ASN A 158 21.51 -40.53 77.75
CA ASN A 158 20.98 -39.58 76.74
C ASN A 158 19.72 -40.06 75.98
N GLY A 159 18.92 -40.98 76.54
CA GLY A 159 17.67 -41.45 75.91
C GLY A 159 16.52 -40.44 75.87
N GLN A 160 16.64 -39.29 76.56
CA GLN A 160 15.66 -38.19 76.49
C GLN A 160 16.02 -37.10 75.47
N GLU A 161 17.29 -36.88 75.15
CA GLU A 161 17.70 -35.87 74.15
C GLU A 161 17.49 -36.38 72.70
N GLU A 162 17.70 -37.68 72.46
CA GLU A 162 17.46 -38.31 71.16
C GLU A 162 15.97 -38.34 70.78
N LYS A 163 15.09 -38.58 71.76
CA LYS A 163 13.62 -38.62 71.59
C LYS A 163 13.04 -37.26 71.18
N VAL A 164 13.52 -36.19 71.82
CA VAL A 164 13.10 -34.80 71.51
C VAL A 164 13.63 -34.35 70.14
N HIS A 165 14.81 -34.81 69.72
CA HIS A 165 15.35 -34.47 68.41
C HIS A 165 14.61 -35.17 67.26
N GLU A 166 14.21 -36.44 67.44
CA GLU A 166 13.45 -37.20 66.44
C GLU A 166 12.03 -36.63 66.26
N GLU A 167 11.33 -36.29 67.34
CA GLU A 167 10.01 -35.62 67.29
C GLU A 167 10.07 -34.25 66.60
N PHE A 168 11.14 -33.47 66.83
CA PHE A 168 11.30 -32.14 66.23
C PHE A 168 11.53 -32.20 64.70
N GLU A 169 12.39 -33.12 64.24
CA GLU A 169 12.61 -33.31 62.79
C GLU A 169 11.36 -33.87 62.09
N GLU A 170 10.54 -34.67 62.78
CA GLU A 170 9.30 -35.21 62.24
C GLU A 170 8.19 -34.15 62.14
N GLN A 171 8.06 -33.27 63.15
CA GLN A 171 7.18 -32.09 63.06
C GLN A 171 7.57 -31.18 61.90
N LYS A 172 8.86 -30.96 61.69
CA LYS A 172 9.38 -30.16 60.57
C LYS A 172 9.05 -30.78 59.22
N LYS A 173 9.18 -32.11 59.07
CA LYS A 173 8.76 -32.82 57.86
C LYS A 173 7.25 -32.72 57.61
N LYS A 174 6.43 -32.78 58.66
CA LYS A 174 4.96 -32.61 58.56
C LYS A 174 4.57 -31.19 58.13
N GLU A 175 5.26 -30.16 58.63
CA GLU A 175 5.09 -28.78 58.17
C GLU A 175 5.55 -28.57 56.72
N GLU A 176 6.63 -29.23 56.32
CA GLU A 176 7.15 -29.17 54.95
C GLU A 176 6.20 -29.85 53.95
N LEU A 177 5.64 -31.01 54.31
CA LEU A 177 4.61 -31.70 53.52
C LEU A 177 3.36 -30.81 53.33
N LYS A 178 2.91 -30.14 54.39
CA LYS A 178 1.78 -29.20 54.33
C LYS A 178 2.08 -28.01 53.41
N LYS A 179 3.30 -27.44 53.46
CA LYS A 179 3.72 -26.38 52.52
C LYS A 179 3.72 -26.85 51.08
N GLN A 180 4.17 -28.09 50.82
CA GLN A 180 4.16 -28.67 49.48
C GLN A 180 2.73 -28.89 48.97
N GLN A 181 1.79 -29.30 49.82
CA GLN A 181 0.37 -29.41 49.48
C GLN A 181 -0.26 -28.03 49.18
N ASP A 182 0.04 -27.00 49.98
CA ASP A 182 -0.45 -25.63 49.75
C ASP A 182 0.11 -25.02 48.45
N GLU A 183 1.38 -25.27 48.13
CA GLU A 183 2.00 -24.83 46.88
C GLU A 183 1.43 -25.56 45.67
N LEU A 184 1.20 -26.88 45.78
CA LEU A 184 0.55 -27.66 44.73
C LEU A 184 -0.85 -27.13 44.41
N ARG A 185 -1.63 -26.80 45.44
CA ARG A 185 -2.97 -26.22 45.28
C ARG A 185 -2.94 -24.90 44.53
N LYS A 186 -1.97 -24.02 44.83
CA LYS A 186 -1.78 -22.76 44.09
C LYS A 186 -1.42 -23.00 42.62
N GLN A 187 -0.53 -23.96 42.35
CA GLN A 187 -0.14 -24.32 40.98
C GLN A 187 -1.32 -24.88 40.18
N GLN A 188 -2.18 -25.71 40.80
CA GLN A 188 -3.40 -26.22 40.18
C GLN A 188 -4.43 -25.11 39.90
N GLU A 189 -4.63 -24.18 40.82
CA GLU A 189 -5.55 -23.03 40.64
C GLU A 189 -5.07 -22.10 39.50
N GLU A 190 -3.77 -21.82 39.43
CA GLU A 190 -3.19 -20.99 38.38
C GLU A 190 -3.26 -21.67 37.01
N LEU A 191 -3.00 -22.99 36.94
CA LEU A 191 -3.10 -23.76 35.70
C LEU A 191 -4.54 -23.80 35.18
N LYS A 192 -5.54 -23.99 36.05
CA LYS A 192 -6.97 -23.93 35.68
C LYS A 192 -7.36 -22.57 35.10
N LYS A 193 -6.83 -21.49 35.67
CA LYS A 193 -7.06 -20.13 35.15
C LYS A 193 -6.44 -19.95 33.75
N GLN A 194 -5.23 -20.46 33.53
CA GLN A 194 -4.57 -20.42 32.22
C GLN A 194 -5.33 -21.24 31.17
N GLN A 195 -5.78 -22.45 31.51
CA GLN A 195 -6.59 -23.29 30.62
C GLN A 195 -7.90 -22.60 30.21
N LEU A 196 -8.63 -22.01 31.18
CA LEU A 196 -9.87 -21.29 30.90
C LEU A 196 -9.66 -20.10 29.96
N GLU A 197 -8.56 -19.36 30.12
CA GLU A 197 -8.22 -18.24 29.24
C GLU A 197 -7.88 -18.72 27.81
N LEU A 198 -7.12 -19.82 27.69
CA LEU A 198 -6.80 -20.46 26.42
C LEU A 198 -8.07 -20.95 25.69
N GLU A 199 -9.00 -21.59 26.41
CA GLU A 199 -10.28 -22.05 25.84
C GLU A 199 -11.15 -20.89 25.36
N GLN A 200 -11.22 -19.80 26.13
CA GLN A 200 -11.96 -18.59 25.71
C GLN A 200 -11.37 -17.95 24.45
N ARG A 201 -10.03 -17.88 24.35
CA ARG A 201 -9.34 -17.37 23.15
C ARG A 201 -9.60 -18.26 21.93
N ILE A 202 -9.53 -19.58 22.09
CA ILE A 202 -9.85 -20.53 21.00
C ILE A 202 -11.31 -20.35 20.54
N LYS A 203 -12.25 -20.16 21.47
CA LYS A 203 -13.66 -19.93 21.13
C LYS A 203 -13.88 -18.62 20.36
N GLN A 204 -13.27 -17.52 20.81
CA GLN A 204 -13.35 -16.23 20.14
C GLN A 204 -12.77 -16.29 18.72
N GLU A 205 -11.67 -17.02 18.55
CA GLU A 205 -11.04 -17.24 17.24
C GLU A 205 -11.95 -18.03 16.28
N LEU A 206 -12.68 -19.02 16.81
CA LEU A 206 -13.63 -19.82 16.04
C LEU A 206 -14.82 -18.99 15.56
N GLU A 207 -15.37 -18.15 16.44
CA GLU A 207 -16.47 -17.22 16.11
C GLU A 207 -16.03 -16.17 15.08
N ARG A 208 -14.78 -15.66 15.20
CA ARG A 208 -14.20 -14.72 14.23
C ARG A 208 -14.08 -15.34 12.83
N LYS A 209 -13.54 -16.55 12.72
CA LYS A 209 -13.42 -17.24 11.41
C LYS A 209 -14.78 -17.49 10.76
N GLN A 210 -15.79 -17.84 11.56
CA GLN A 210 -17.14 -18.07 11.04
C GLN A 210 -17.77 -16.78 10.48
N GLN A 211 -17.53 -15.63 11.12
CA GLN A 211 -17.99 -14.33 10.62
C GLN A 211 -17.22 -13.86 9.38
N GLU A 212 -15.92 -14.10 9.33
CA GLU A 212 -15.08 -13.77 8.17
C GLU A 212 -15.46 -14.59 6.93
N GLU A 213 -15.80 -15.87 7.09
CA GLU A 213 -16.22 -16.73 5.99
C GLU A 213 -17.59 -16.31 5.42
N GLN A 214 -18.51 -15.87 6.28
CA GLN A 214 -19.77 -15.25 5.85
C GLN A 214 -19.53 -13.94 5.10
N ALA A 215 -18.63 -13.07 5.58
CA ALA A 215 -18.28 -11.83 4.91
C ALA A 215 -17.60 -12.05 3.55
N LYS A 216 -16.76 -13.10 3.42
CA LYS A 216 -16.12 -13.48 2.16
C LYS A 216 -17.14 -13.93 1.10
N GLN A 217 -18.14 -14.71 1.50
CA GLN A 217 -19.23 -15.13 0.61
C GLN A 217 -20.06 -13.94 0.12
N GLU A 218 -20.36 -12.98 1.00
CA GLU A 218 -21.10 -11.77 0.64
C GLU A 218 -20.30 -10.84 -0.29
N LEU A 219 -18.98 -10.76 -0.09
CA LEU A 219 -18.08 -9.98 -0.93
C LEU A 219 -17.95 -10.58 -2.34
N GLU A 220 -17.84 -11.91 -2.46
CA GLU A 220 -17.75 -12.59 -3.75
C GLU A 220 -19.03 -12.38 -4.59
N LEU A 221 -20.19 -12.32 -3.93
CA LEU A 221 -21.46 -12.02 -4.59
C LEU A 221 -21.48 -10.57 -5.13
N LYS A 222 -21.05 -9.59 -4.33
CA LYS A 222 -20.97 -8.17 -4.75
C LYS A 222 -19.98 -7.95 -5.89
N GLN A 223 -18.84 -8.65 -5.87
CA GLN A 223 -17.85 -8.57 -6.95
C GLN A 223 -18.42 -9.11 -8.27
N LYS A 224 -19.16 -10.23 -8.25
CA LYS A 224 -19.82 -10.77 -9.45
C LYS A 224 -20.89 -9.82 -10.00
N GLU A 225 -21.67 -9.17 -9.14
CA GLU A 225 -22.66 -8.16 -9.55
C GLU A 225 -22.01 -6.92 -10.16
N GLU A 226 -20.91 -6.43 -9.58
CA GLU A 226 -20.20 -5.25 -10.08
C GLU A 226 -19.49 -5.54 -11.41
N GLN A 227 -18.91 -6.73 -11.56
CA GLN A 227 -18.29 -7.17 -12.82
C GLN A 227 -19.33 -7.25 -13.95
N ALA A 228 -20.50 -7.84 -13.69
CA ALA A 228 -21.59 -7.89 -14.66
C ALA A 228 -22.09 -6.49 -15.08
N LYS A 229 -22.14 -5.54 -14.13
CA LYS A 229 -22.54 -4.16 -14.40
C LYS A 229 -21.51 -3.42 -15.27
N ARG A 230 -20.21 -3.64 -15.03
CA ARG A 230 -19.13 -3.04 -15.82
C ARG A 230 -19.06 -3.60 -17.24
N GLU A 231 -19.27 -4.90 -17.42
CA GLU A 231 -19.34 -5.51 -18.77
C GLU A 231 -20.50 -4.94 -19.60
N LEU A 232 -21.64 -4.67 -18.96
CA LEU A 232 -22.77 -4.03 -19.62
C LEU A 232 -22.46 -2.57 -20.02
N GLU A 233 -21.81 -1.81 -19.14
CA GLU A 233 -21.41 -0.43 -19.41
C GLU A 233 -20.35 -0.33 -20.50
N LEU A 234 -19.40 -1.28 -20.55
CA LEU A 234 -18.37 -1.35 -21.59
C LEU A 234 -19.01 -1.60 -22.97
N LYS A 235 -19.95 -2.55 -23.07
CA LYS A 235 -20.70 -2.82 -24.31
C LYS A 235 -21.47 -1.59 -24.78
N GLN A 236 -22.10 -0.84 -23.87
CA GLN A 236 -22.81 0.38 -24.21
C GLN A 236 -21.88 1.49 -24.73
N LYS A 237 -20.68 1.64 -24.13
CA LYS A 237 -19.67 2.61 -24.59
C LYS A 237 -19.06 2.21 -25.93
N GLU A 238 -18.78 0.93 -26.16
CA GLU A 238 -18.30 0.43 -27.46
C GLU A 238 -19.31 0.72 -28.59
N GLU A 239 -20.60 0.52 -28.32
CA GLU A 239 -21.69 0.85 -29.27
C GLU A 239 -21.75 2.36 -29.56
N GLN A 240 -21.61 3.22 -28.54
CA GLN A 240 -21.59 4.68 -28.70
C GLN A 240 -20.39 5.16 -29.51
N VAL A 241 -19.19 4.66 -29.21
CA VAL A 241 -17.96 5.01 -29.96
C VAL A 241 -18.07 4.58 -31.41
N LYS A 242 -18.66 3.41 -31.68
CA LYS A 242 -18.90 2.92 -33.05
C LYS A 242 -19.84 3.85 -33.82
N GLN A 243 -20.92 4.31 -33.21
CA GLN A 243 -21.85 5.28 -33.82
C GLN A 243 -21.19 6.64 -34.08
N GLU A 244 -20.38 7.13 -33.14
CA GLU A 244 -19.68 8.41 -33.27
C GLU A 244 -18.60 8.37 -34.37
N LEU A 245 -17.89 7.24 -34.50
CA LEU A 245 -16.90 7.03 -35.55
C LEU A 245 -17.55 7.00 -36.94
N GLU A 246 -18.72 6.36 -37.05
CA GLU A 246 -19.48 6.32 -38.30
C GLU A 246 -20.02 7.70 -38.70
N LEU A 247 -20.40 8.53 -37.72
CA LEU A 247 -20.83 9.91 -37.95
C LEU A 247 -19.66 10.77 -38.46
N LYS A 248 -18.49 10.69 -37.82
CA LYS A 248 -17.29 11.42 -38.24
C LYS A 248 -16.83 11.03 -39.65
N GLN A 249 -16.91 9.74 -40.00
CA GLN A 249 -16.60 9.29 -41.36
C GLN A 249 -17.57 9.88 -42.41
N LYS A 250 -18.86 10.01 -42.08
CA LYS A 250 -19.86 10.64 -42.95
C LYS A 250 -19.63 12.15 -43.08
N GLU A 251 -19.29 12.84 -41.98
CA GLU A 251 -18.95 14.27 -42.01
C GLU A 251 -17.72 14.56 -42.86
N GLU A 252 -16.68 13.73 -42.77
CA GLU A 252 -15.46 13.86 -43.58
C GLU A 252 -15.76 13.65 -45.08
N GLN A 253 -16.61 12.67 -45.43
CA GLN A 253 -17.05 12.44 -46.81
C GLN A 253 -17.81 13.63 -47.38
N VAL A 254 -18.76 14.20 -46.61
CA VAL A 254 -19.52 15.39 -47.03
C VAL A 254 -18.59 16.59 -47.22
N LYS A 255 -17.59 16.75 -46.35
CA LYS A 255 -16.61 17.85 -46.45
C LYS A 255 -15.76 17.73 -47.72
N GLN A 256 -15.28 16.53 -48.05
CA GLN A 256 -14.52 16.27 -49.29
C GLN A 256 -15.38 16.52 -50.54
N GLU A 257 -16.65 16.13 -50.51
CA GLU A 257 -17.58 16.35 -51.63
C GLU A 257 -17.89 17.85 -51.82
N LEU A 258 -18.02 18.61 -50.73
CA LEU A 258 -18.21 20.06 -50.78
C LEU A 258 -16.97 20.79 -51.35
N GLU A 259 -15.77 20.34 -50.96
CA GLU A 259 -14.51 20.91 -51.44
C GLU A 259 -14.30 20.60 -52.94
N LEU A 260 -14.73 19.42 -53.40
CA LEU A 260 -14.71 19.07 -54.82
C LEU A 260 -15.65 19.97 -55.64
N LYS A 261 -16.88 20.20 -55.16
CA LYS A 261 -17.84 21.11 -55.81
C LYS A 261 -17.32 22.55 -55.87
N GLN A 262 -16.66 23.03 -54.81
CA GLN A 262 -16.06 24.36 -54.81
C GLN A 262 -14.92 24.49 -55.83
N LYS A 263 -14.10 23.44 -55.99
CA LYS A 263 -13.04 23.41 -57.01
C LYS A 263 -13.61 23.33 -58.43
N GLU A 264 -14.68 22.56 -58.65
CA GLU A 264 -15.39 22.51 -59.94
C GLU A 264 -15.98 23.88 -60.31
N GLU A 265 -16.58 24.59 -59.34
CA GLU A 265 -17.11 25.94 -59.54
C GLU A 265 -15.99 26.95 -59.87
N GLN A 266 -14.85 26.87 -59.19
CA GLN A 266 -13.68 27.71 -59.47
C GLN A 266 -13.12 27.46 -60.87
N VAL A 267 -12.96 26.20 -61.27
CA VAL A 267 -12.49 25.84 -62.63
C VAL A 267 -13.48 26.35 -63.68
N LYS A 268 -14.79 26.26 -63.43
CA LYS A 268 -15.82 26.76 -64.33
C LYS A 268 -15.75 28.29 -64.50
N GLN A 269 -15.56 29.02 -63.40
CA GLN A 269 -15.35 30.48 -63.43
C GLN A 269 -14.07 30.87 -64.17
N GLU A 270 -12.99 30.11 -63.98
CA GLU A 270 -11.70 30.35 -64.65
C GLU A 270 -11.78 30.06 -66.16
N LEU A 271 -12.56 29.05 -66.55
CA LEU A 271 -12.83 28.73 -67.96
C LEU A 271 -13.69 29.81 -68.63
N GLU A 272 -14.72 30.31 -67.94
CA GLU A 272 -15.53 31.45 -68.41
C GLU A 272 -14.67 32.71 -68.56
N LEU A 273 -13.75 32.96 -67.62
CA LEU A 273 -12.83 34.09 -67.70
C LEU A 273 -11.90 33.99 -68.91
N LYS A 274 -11.33 32.80 -69.17
CA LYS A 274 -10.48 32.57 -70.36
C LYS A 274 -11.24 32.70 -71.67
N GLN A 275 -12.48 32.20 -71.73
CA GLN A 275 -13.34 32.37 -72.91
C GLN A 275 -13.66 33.86 -73.13
N LYS A 276 -13.85 34.62 -72.06
CA LYS A 276 -14.12 36.05 -72.11
C LYS A 276 -12.88 36.86 -72.51
N GLU A 277 -11.69 36.50 -72.02
CA GLU A 277 -10.40 37.10 -72.44
C GLU A 277 -10.11 36.80 -73.91
N GLU A 278 -10.43 35.60 -74.40
CA GLU A 278 -10.23 35.22 -75.80
C GLU A 278 -11.25 35.90 -76.73
N GLN A 279 -12.50 36.07 -76.27
CA GLN A 279 -13.49 36.91 -76.94
C GLN A 279 -13.06 38.39 -76.97
N GLU A 280 -12.59 38.94 -75.85
CA GLU A 280 -12.09 40.32 -75.78
C GLU A 280 -10.85 40.52 -76.66
N LYS A 281 -9.96 39.52 -76.78
CA LYS A 281 -8.79 39.58 -77.67
C LYS A 281 -9.18 39.56 -79.14
N GLN A 282 -10.18 38.75 -79.52
CA GLN A 282 -10.76 38.77 -80.87
C GLN A 282 -11.51 40.07 -81.15
N GLU A 283 -12.22 40.63 -80.16
CA GLU A 283 -12.89 41.92 -80.25
C GLU A 283 -11.90 43.09 -80.33
N LEU A 284 -10.73 42.99 -79.69
CA LEU A 284 -9.67 44.00 -79.75
C LEU A 284 -8.94 43.97 -81.11
N GLU A 285 -8.73 42.78 -81.69
CA GLU A 285 -8.21 42.63 -83.06
C GLU A 285 -9.20 43.16 -84.10
N LEU A 286 -10.51 42.97 -83.87
CA LEU A 286 -11.58 43.55 -84.69
C LEU A 286 -11.66 45.08 -84.50
N LYS A 287 -11.57 45.59 -83.26
CA LYS A 287 -11.56 47.02 -82.93
C LYS A 287 -10.33 47.74 -83.46
N GLN A 288 -9.14 47.14 -83.48
CA GLN A 288 -7.95 47.74 -84.10
C GLN A 288 -8.07 47.84 -85.63
N LYS A 289 -8.84 46.93 -86.25
CA LYS A 289 -9.16 46.95 -87.68
C LYS A 289 -10.29 47.94 -88.01
N GLU A 290 -11.29 48.03 -87.15
CA GLU A 290 -12.39 49.01 -87.23
C GLU A 290 -11.91 50.43 -86.88
N GLU A 291 -10.93 50.62 -85.99
CA GLU A 291 -10.42 51.94 -85.59
C GLU A 291 -9.50 52.56 -86.66
N GLN A 292 -8.92 51.73 -87.54
CA GLN A 292 -8.33 52.19 -88.82
C GLN A 292 -9.39 52.62 -89.84
N GLU A 293 -10.56 51.98 -89.88
CA GLU A 293 -11.69 52.39 -90.75
C GLU A 293 -12.53 53.54 -90.16
N LYS A 294 -12.54 53.69 -88.83
CA LYS A 294 -13.31 54.70 -88.08
C LYS A 294 -12.60 56.05 -88.02
N GLN A 295 -11.27 56.10 -88.08
CA GLN A 295 -10.54 57.35 -88.35
C GLN A 295 -10.85 57.92 -89.75
N GLU A 296 -11.38 57.10 -90.68
CA GLU A 296 -11.82 57.52 -92.01
C GLU A 296 -13.33 57.91 -92.05
N LEU A 297 -14.13 57.49 -91.07
CA LEU A 297 -15.59 57.73 -90.99
C LEU A 297 -16.01 58.77 -89.93
N GLU A 298 -15.19 59.03 -88.90
CA GLU A 298 -15.48 59.97 -87.80
C GLU A 298 -15.34 61.47 -88.22
N LEU A 299 -14.90 61.71 -89.46
CA LEU A 299 -15.07 62.98 -90.17
C LEU A 299 -16.52 63.23 -90.65
N LYS A 300 -17.43 62.24 -90.52
CA LYS A 300 -18.81 62.30 -91.08
C LYS A 300 -19.97 62.22 -90.08
N GLN A 301 -19.76 61.97 -88.79
CA GLN A 301 -20.88 61.71 -87.85
C GLN A 301 -20.83 62.49 -86.54
N LYS A 302 -20.05 63.58 -86.49
CA LYS A 302 -20.20 64.67 -85.49
C LYS A 302 -21.48 65.52 -85.70
N GLU A 303 -22.39 65.09 -86.58
CA GLU A 303 -23.65 65.76 -86.89
C GLU A 303 -24.86 65.28 -86.07
N GLU A 304 -24.77 64.17 -85.34
CA GLU A 304 -25.87 63.69 -84.49
C GLU A 304 -25.51 63.76 -83.00
N GLN A 305 -25.03 64.95 -82.64
CA GLN A 305 -25.44 65.55 -81.37
C GLN A 305 -26.92 65.26 -81.12
N LYS A 306 -27.25 65.17 -79.83
CA LYS A 306 -28.62 65.37 -79.36
C LYS A 306 -29.58 64.31 -79.84
N LYS A 307 -29.53 63.17 -79.17
CA LYS A 307 -30.80 62.57 -78.78
C LYS A 307 -30.69 61.89 -77.43
N GLN A 308 -31.09 62.67 -76.43
CA GLN A 308 -31.88 62.21 -75.30
C GLN A 308 -31.14 61.22 -74.39
N GLU A 309 -30.52 61.60 -73.27
CA GLU A 309 -31.05 62.52 -72.26
C GLU A 309 -32.57 62.56 -72.22
N LEU A 310 -33.21 61.42 -71.95
CA LEU A 310 -34.48 61.34 -71.27
C LEU A 310 -34.83 59.86 -71.13
N GLU A 311 -34.72 59.33 -69.92
CA GLU A 311 -35.92 59.04 -69.14
C GLU A 311 -35.46 58.23 -67.93
N LEU A 312 -35.52 58.85 -66.75
CA LEU A 312 -36.70 58.72 -65.91
C LEU A 312 -36.90 57.24 -65.59
N LYS A 313 -36.51 56.82 -64.40
CA LYS A 313 -37.27 57.08 -63.17
C LYS A 313 -37.93 55.76 -62.81
N GLN A 314 -37.97 55.57 -61.49
CA GLN A 314 -39.07 54.90 -60.82
C GLN A 314 -39.04 53.38 -61.06
N LYS A 315 -39.26 52.56 -60.06
CA LYS A 315 -39.76 52.76 -58.72
C LYS A 315 -39.48 51.42 -58.03
N GLU A 316 -39.23 51.41 -56.72
CA GLU A 316 -40.27 51.00 -55.76
C GLU A 316 -40.95 49.69 -56.17
N GLU A 317 -41.16 48.71 -55.33
CA GLU A 317 -41.11 48.64 -53.89
C GLU A 317 -41.60 47.23 -53.59
N GLN A 318 -41.52 46.91 -52.30
CA GLN A 318 -42.52 46.09 -51.63
C GLN A 318 -42.41 44.60 -51.90
N GLU A 319 -41.77 43.93 -50.95
CA GLU A 319 -42.45 43.45 -49.74
C GLU A 319 -43.18 42.14 -50.06
N LYS A 320 -42.93 41.14 -49.22
CA LYS A 320 -43.86 40.78 -48.14
C LYS A 320 -43.97 39.27 -48.02
N GLY A 321 -44.13 38.84 -46.77
CA GLY A 321 -44.68 37.54 -46.43
C GLY A 321 -43.58 36.54 -46.11
N GLU A 322 -42.99 36.56 -44.91
CA GLU A 322 -43.74 36.20 -43.69
C GLU A 322 -44.66 35.02 -44.00
N ARG A 323 -44.21 33.79 -43.76
CA ARG A 323 -44.70 32.88 -42.69
C ARG A 323 -44.72 31.52 -43.38
N GLU A 324 -44.26 30.40 -42.83
CA GLU A 324 -44.40 29.85 -41.50
C GLU A 324 -43.61 28.53 -41.55
N LEU A 325 -42.82 28.20 -40.54
CA LEU A 325 -42.90 26.86 -39.96
C LEU A 325 -42.30 26.89 -38.55
N LYS A 326 -43.04 27.55 -37.66
CA LYS A 326 -43.12 27.10 -36.27
C LYS A 326 -43.82 25.74 -36.29
N GLN A 327 -43.12 24.66 -35.98
CA GLN A 327 -43.57 23.61 -35.03
C GLN A 327 -42.67 22.37 -35.10
N ALA A 328 -42.57 21.70 -33.94
CA ALA A 328 -41.80 20.49 -33.59
C ALA A 328 -40.39 20.84 -33.06
N VAL A 329 -39.95 20.55 -31.83
CA VAL A 329 -40.38 19.63 -30.74
C VAL A 329 -39.69 20.14 -29.44
N SER A 330 -40.38 20.54 -28.37
CA SER A 330 -40.82 19.79 -27.17
C SER A 330 -39.75 19.01 -26.35
N SER A 331 -39.57 19.47 -25.10
CA SER A 331 -39.42 18.73 -23.82
C SER A 331 -38.26 17.74 -23.58
N ILE A 332 -37.34 18.07 -22.65
CA ILE A 332 -36.64 17.11 -21.76
C ILE A 332 -36.51 17.70 -20.34
N GLN A 333 -36.76 16.85 -19.34
CA GLN A 333 -36.71 17.09 -17.89
C GLN A 333 -35.32 17.40 -17.33
N ALA A 334 -35.36 18.10 -16.19
CA ALA A 334 -34.25 18.74 -15.50
C ALA A 334 -33.26 17.79 -14.80
N ALA A 335 -31.97 18.02 -15.08
CA ALA A 335 -30.85 17.79 -14.16
C ALA A 335 -30.51 19.13 -13.48
N PRO A 336 -29.85 19.18 -12.30
CA PRO A 336 -29.44 20.44 -11.70
C PRO A 336 -28.53 21.19 -12.67
N GLN A 337 -28.99 22.32 -13.20
CA GLN A 337 -28.17 23.18 -14.06
C GLN A 337 -26.97 23.67 -13.24
N SER A 338 -25.83 23.01 -13.42
CA SER A 338 -24.54 23.52 -12.97
C SER A 338 -23.99 24.45 -14.04
N PHE A 339 -23.64 25.68 -13.67
CA PHE A 339 -23.05 26.66 -14.59
C PHE A 339 -21.52 26.64 -14.42
N PRO A 340 -20.73 26.25 -15.45
CA PRO A 340 -19.28 26.12 -15.34
C PRO A 340 -18.55 27.45 -15.07
N ASP A 341 -19.18 28.58 -15.44
CA ASP A 341 -18.62 29.92 -15.37
C ASP A 341 -18.91 30.64 -14.04
N VAL A 342 -19.74 30.08 -13.16
CA VAL A 342 -20.08 30.72 -11.87
C VAL A 342 -18.92 30.58 -10.88
N PRO A 343 -18.37 31.69 -10.36
CA PRO A 343 -17.31 31.63 -9.37
C PRO A 343 -17.83 31.08 -8.04
N GLY A 344 -16.98 30.34 -7.32
CA GLY A 344 -17.38 29.63 -6.08
C GLY A 344 -18.04 30.53 -5.02
N TRP A 345 -17.65 31.80 -4.92
CA TRP A 345 -18.26 32.75 -3.98
C TRP A 345 -19.73 33.10 -4.30
N ALA A 346 -20.16 33.00 -5.56
CA ALA A 346 -21.50 33.34 -6.02
C ALA A 346 -22.41 32.11 -6.17
N GLN A 347 -21.84 30.91 -6.18
CA GLN A 347 -22.50 29.65 -6.55
C GLN A 347 -23.77 29.39 -5.73
N GLU A 348 -23.70 29.48 -4.41
CA GLU A 348 -24.86 29.24 -3.53
C GLU A 348 -26.01 30.23 -3.80
N SER A 349 -25.67 31.51 -3.99
CA SER A 349 -26.64 32.57 -4.25
C SER A 349 -27.28 32.44 -5.63
N VAL A 350 -26.49 32.13 -6.66
CA VAL A 350 -26.98 31.89 -8.01
C VAL A 350 -27.96 30.72 -8.01
N TYR A 351 -27.60 29.58 -7.43
CA TYR A 351 -28.48 28.41 -7.41
C TYR A 351 -29.73 28.63 -6.56
N TYR A 352 -29.64 29.39 -5.47
CA TYR A 352 -30.82 29.78 -4.69
C TYR A 352 -31.86 30.52 -5.55
N LEU A 353 -31.42 31.52 -6.32
CA LEU A 353 -32.32 32.32 -7.17
C LEU A 353 -32.81 31.55 -8.41
N VAL A 354 -31.99 30.66 -8.96
CA VAL A 354 -32.39 29.77 -10.06
C VAL A 354 -33.46 28.79 -9.59
N HIS A 355 -33.28 28.19 -8.41
CA HIS A 355 -34.27 27.29 -7.82
C HIS A 355 -35.60 28.00 -7.53
N LYS A 356 -35.55 29.25 -7.07
CA LYS A 356 -36.73 30.12 -6.92
C LYS A 356 -37.29 30.65 -8.26
N LYS A 357 -36.71 30.29 -9.40
CA LYS A 357 -37.11 30.75 -10.75
C LYS A 357 -37.07 32.28 -10.92
N VAL A 358 -36.24 32.95 -10.13
CA VAL A 358 -36.04 34.41 -10.18
C VAL A 358 -35.10 34.78 -11.32
N ILE A 359 -34.03 34.00 -11.48
CA ILE A 359 -33.01 34.18 -12.51
C ILE A 359 -32.78 32.84 -13.24
N SER A 360 -32.35 32.90 -14.50
CA SER A 360 -32.04 31.71 -15.30
C SER A 360 -30.65 31.82 -15.93
N GLY A 361 -30.10 30.68 -16.34
CA GLY A 361 -28.91 30.63 -17.20
C GLY A 361 -29.18 31.17 -18.60
N MET A 362 -28.10 31.31 -19.36
CA MET A 362 -28.10 31.68 -20.76
C MET A 362 -28.34 30.45 -21.64
N PRO A 363 -28.79 30.62 -22.91
CA PRO A 363 -29.06 29.50 -23.82
C PRO A 363 -27.84 28.62 -24.12
N ASP A 364 -26.64 29.15 -23.96
CA ASP A 364 -25.36 28.46 -24.16
C ASP A 364 -24.93 27.59 -22.95
N GLY A 365 -25.75 27.52 -21.89
CA GLY A 365 -25.45 26.76 -20.68
C GLY A 365 -24.59 27.51 -19.66
N THR A 366 -24.26 28.79 -19.88
CA THR A 366 -23.53 29.64 -18.93
C THR A 366 -24.47 30.47 -18.05
N PHE A 367 -23.95 31.10 -16.99
CA PHE A 367 -24.69 32.09 -16.19
C PHE A 367 -24.39 33.54 -16.59
N SER A 368 -23.22 33.80 -17.18
CA SER A 368 -22.68 35.12 -17.47
C SER A 368 -22.53 36.02 -16.23
N PRO A 369 -21.73 35.61 -15.22
CA PRO A 369 -21.64 36.28 -13.91
C PRO A 369 -21.15 37.73 -14.00
N SER A 370 -20.29 38.04 -14.96
CA SER A 370 -19.69 39.38 -15.15
C SER A 370 -20.58 40.34 -15.95
N LYS A 371 -21.70 39.87 -16.53
CA LYS A 371 -22.63 40.73 -17.27
C LYS A 371 -23.20 41.78 -16.32
N VAL A 372 -23.12 43.07 -16.68
CA VAL A 372 -23.75 44.14 -15.92
C VAL A 372 -25.27 44.11 -16.10
N LEU A 373 -26.02 44.38 -15.04
CA LEU A 373 -27.48 44.39 -15.11
C LEU A 373 -28.03 45.74 -15.54
N SER A 374 -29.09 45.73 -16.34
CA SER A 374 -29.91 46.92 -16.53
C SER A 374 -30.84 47.15 -15.34
N ARG A 375 -31.35 48.37 -15.21
CA ARG A 375 -32.32 48.73 -14.18
C ARG A 375 -33.63 47.95 -14.33
N ALA A 376 -34.06 47.67 -15.56
CA ALA A 376 -35.18 46.79 -15.85
C ALA A 376 -34.93 45.35 -15.39
N GLU A 377 -33.76 44.78 -15.70
CA GLU A 377 -33.41 43.41 -15.25
C GLU A 377 -33.42 43.29 -13.71
N ALA A 378 -32.88 44.30 -13.00
CA ALA A 378 -32.89 44.34 -11.55
C ALA A 378 -34.33 44.47 -10.98
N ALA A 379 -35.18 45.30 -11.58
CA ALA A 379 -36.60 45.41 -11.21
C ALA A 379 -37.33 44.08 -11.38
N THR A 380 -37.09 43.36 -12.47
CA THR A 380 -37.65 42.02 -12.69
C THR A 380 -37.17 41.00 -11.64
N ILE A 381 -35.87 41.01 -11.30
CA ILE A 381 -35.34 40.16 -10.23
C ILE A 381 -36.05 40.44 -8.91
N MET A 382 -36.21 41.72 -8.55
CA MET A 382 -36.88 42.13 -7.31
C MET A 382 -38.38 41.78 -7.30
N ALA A 383 -39.10 41.98 -8.40
CA ALA A 383 -40.50 41.59 -8.52
C ALA A 383 -40.70 40.09 -8.28
N LYS A 384 -39.82 39.27 -8.88
CA LYS A 384 -39.90 37.81 -8.77
C LYS A 384 -39.50 37.28 -7.39
N ILE A 385 -38.40 37.77 -6.80
CA ILE A 385 -37.95 37.27 -5.49
C ILE A 385 -38.91 37.65 -4.35
N LEU A 386 -39.58 38.80 -4.48
CA LEU A 386 -40.62 39.25 -3.55
C LEU A 386 -41.99 38.61 -3.85
N GLU A 387 -42.09 37.80 -4.90
CA GLU A 387 -43.33 37.13 -5.32
C GLU A 387 -44.49 38.12 -5.53
N LEU A 388 -44.20 39.30 -6.08
CA LEU A 388 -45.20 40.33 -6.34
C LEU A 388 -46.15 39.90 -7.46
N GLU A 389 -47.39 40.35 -7.37
CA GLU A 389 -48.38 40.17 -8.45
C GLU A 389 -47.99 41.04 -9.66
N VAL A 390 -47.79 40.40 -10.81
CA VAL A 390 -47.40 41.05 -12.07
C VAL A 390 -48.54 40.94 -13.07
N SER A 391 -49.17 42.07 -13.38
CA SER A 391 -50.26 42.15 -14.36
C SER A 391 -49.76 42.74 -15.67
N GLU A 392 -49.90 42.00 -16.78
CA GLU A 392 -49.42 42.38 -18.13
C GLU A 392 -50.00 43.73 -18.64
N GLY A 393 -51.12 44.19 -18.09
CA GLY A 393 -51.74 45.47 -18.45
C GLY A 393 -51.38 46.65 -17.54
N GLU A 394 -50.70 46.41 -16.42
CA GLU A 394 -50.39 47.45 -15.43
C GLU A 394 -49.13 48.22 -15.84
N LYS A 395 -49.21 49.56 -15.85
CA LYS A 395 -48.14 50.45 -16.28
C LYS A 395 -47.60 51.27 -15.09
N PRO A 396 -46.28 51.52 -15.02
CA PRO A 396 -45.69 52.35 -13.97
C PRO A 396 -46.00 53.83 -14.19
N THR A 397 -45.67 54.70 -13.24
CA THR A 397 -45.82 56.16 -13.42
C THR A 397 -44.72 56.79 -14.29
N PHE A 398 -43.64 56.05 -14.56
CA PHE A 398 -42.48 56.54 -15.31
C PHE A 398 -42.74 56.58 -16.81
N THR A 399 -42.58 57.77 -17.40
CA THR A 399 -42.85 58.04 -18.82
C THR A 399 -41.97 57.25 -19.79
N ASP A 400 -40.76 56.90 -19.38
CA ASP A 400 -39.78 56.16 -20.20
C ASP A 400 -39.89 54.63 -20.04
N SER A 401 -40.88 54.15 -19.29
CA SER A 401 -41.09 52.71 -18.99
C SER A 401 -42.50 52.23 -19.34
N GLN A 402 -43.22 52.98 -20.20
CA GLN A 402 -44.59 52.67 -20.60
C GLN A 402 -44.69 51.51 -21.60
N ASP A 403 -43.72 51.41 -22.51
CA ASP A 403 -43.71 50.44 -23.62
C ASP A 403 -42.36 49.70 -23.66
N HIS A 404 -42.14 48.84 -22.67
CA HIS A 404 -40.92 48.08 -22.47
C HIS A 404 -41.24 46.64 -22.02
N TRP A 405 -40.38 45.66 -22.31
CA TRP A 405 -40.63 44.26 -21.89
C TRP A 405 -40.75 44.12 -20.35
N ALA A 406 -40.12 45.02 -19.61
CA ALA A 406 -40.13 45.05 -18.16
C ALA A 406 -41.25 45.93 -17.56
N THR A 407 -42.10 46.58 -18.37
CA THR A 407 -43.20 47.45 -17.93
C THR A 407 -44.00 46.86 -16.75
N PRO A 408 -44.55 45.63 -16.83
CA PRO A 408 -45.40 45.12 -15.76
C PRO A 408 -44.61 44.82 -14.48
N TYR A 409 -43.32 44.45 -14.60
CA TYR A 409 -42.46 44.24 -13.44
C TYR A 409 -42.08 45.56 -12.75
N ILE A 410 -41.77 46.60 -13.53
CA ILE A 410 -41.46 47.95 -13.02
C ILE A 410 -42.68 48.51 -12.28
N ALA A 411 -43.89 48.33 -12.83
CA ALA A 411 -45.13 48.72 -12.17
C ALA A 411 -45.33 47.99 -10.83
N ALA A 412 -45.08 46.67 -10.79
CA ALA A 412 -45.22 45.88 -9.56
C ALA A 412 -44.26 46.34 -8.45
N VAL A 413 -42.97 46.56 -8.76
CA VAL A 413 -41.99 47.02 -7.76
C VAL A 413 -42.19 48.48 -7.35
N GLU A 414 -42.73 49.33 -8.22
CA GLU A 414 -43.13 50.70 -7.89
C GLU A 414 -44.31 50.70 -6.90
N LYS A 415 -45.36 49.92 -7.20
CA LYS A 415 -46.53 49.76 -6.33
C LYS A 415 -46.18 49.21 -4.97
N ALA A 416 -45.20 48.30 -4.89
CA ALA A 416 -44.66 47.76 -3.65
C ALA A 416 -43.73 48.75 -2.90
N GLY A 417 -43.45 49.93 -3.46
CA GLY A 417 -42.61 50.95 -2.83
C GLY A 417 -41.10 50.66 -2.87
N VAL A 418 -40.67 49.69 -3.69
CA VAL A 418 -39.26 49.28 -3.82
C VAL A 418 -38.43 50.31 -4.60
N ILE A 419 -39.07 51.03 -5.54
CA ILE A 419 -38.43 52.02 -6.41
C ILE A 419 -39.16 53.37 -6.40
N LYS A 420 -38.44 54.46 -6.70
CA LYS A 420 -38.98 55.82 -6.82
C LYS A 420 -38.60 56.57 -8.11
N GLY A 421 -37.84 55.92 -9.01
CA GLY A 421 -37.28 56.55 -10.22
C GLY A 421 -36.02 57.39 -9.95
N GLU A 422 -35.48 58.01 -11.00
CA GLU A 422 -34.31 58.91 -10.93
C GLU A 422 -34.70 60.39 -10.78
N GLY A 423 -36.01 60.67 -10.68
CA GLY A 423 -36.58 62.02 -10.72
C GLY A 423 -37.21 62.35 -12.08
N ASN A 424 -37.93 63.49 -12.16
CA ASN A 424 -38.56 64.00 -13.40
C ASN A 424 -39.47 63.00 -14.13
N GLY A 425 -40.09 62.06 -13.41
CA GLY A 425 -40.97 61.05 -14.00
C GLY A 425 -40.25 60.00 -14.88
N LYS A 426 -38.96 59.77 -14.64
CA LYS A 426 -38.12 58.80 -15.38
C LYS A 426 -37.58 57.70 -14.47
N PHE A 427 -37.46 56.49 -15.02
CA PHE A 427 -36.84 55.34 -14.37
C PHE A 427 -35.56 54.87 -15.05
N ASN A 428 -35.36 55.18 -16.33
CA ASN A 428 -34.23 54.77 -17.15
C ASN A 428 -34.05 53.23 -17.21
N PRO A 429 -35.02 52.47 -17.76
CA PRO A 429 -35.05 51.00 -17.70
C PRO A 429 -33.85 50.32 -18.38
N ASN A 430 -33.29 50.95 -19.42
CA ASN A 430 -32.13 50.44 -20.16
C ASN A 430 -30.78 50.90 -19.58
N GLY A 431 -30.79 51.81 -18.61
CA GLY A 431 -29.59 52.25 -17.91
C GLY A 431 -28.96 51.13 -17.10
N GLN A 432 -27.64 51.19 -16.89
CA GLN A 432 -26.93 50.24 -16.05
C GLN A 432 -27.28 50.46 -14.58
N MET A 433 -27.53 49.37 -13.85
CA MET A 433 -27.82 49.42 -12.41
C MET A 433 -26.52 49.59 -11.63
N THR A 434 -26.44 50.60 -10.75
CA THR A 434 -25.28 50.76 -9.84
C THR A 434 -25.46 49.93 -8.56
N ARG A 435 -24.34 49.65 -7.89
CA ARG A 435 -24.37 48.93 -6.60
C ARG A 435 -25.18 49.68 -5.53
N ALA A 436 -25.03 51.00 -5.43
CA ALA A 436 -25.78 51.81 -4.47
C ALA A 436 -27.29 51.80 -4.75
N ALA A 437 -27.70 51.83 -6.02
CA ALA A 437 -29.10 51.72 -6.41
C ALA A 437 -29.68 50.34 -6.06
N MET A 438 -28.91 49.27 -6.27
CA MET A 438 -29.30 47.93 -5.85
C MET A 438 -29.46 47.81 -4.32
N ALA A 439 -28.52 48.38 -3.56
CA ALA A 439 -28.60 48.42 -2.09
C ALA A 439 -29.87 49.14 -1.62
N THR A 440 -30.22 50.25 -2.27
CA THR A 440 -31.44 51.01 -1.98
C THR A 440 -32.68 50.17 -2.22
N MET A 441 -32.77 49.45 -3.35
CA MET A 441 -33.90 48.56 -3.64
C MET A 441 -34.05 47.48 -2.57
N LEU A 442 -32.96 46.86 -2.13
CA LEU A 442 -33.00 45.80 -1.11
C LEU A 442 -33.44 46.32 0.26
N VAL A 443 -32.93 47.47 0.69
CA VAL A 443 -33.33 48.08 1.97
C VAL A 443 -34.81 48.44 1.98
N GLN A 444 -35.32 49.03 0.89
CA GLN A 444 -36.73 49.41 0.77
C GLN A 444 -37.63 48.17 0.71
N ALA A 445 -37.29 47.19 -0.13
CA ALA A 445 -38.06 45.97 -0.33
C ALA A 445 -38.30 45.19 0.96
N TYR A 446 -37.25 44.98 1.75
CA TYR A 446 -37.31 44.20 2.98
C TYR A 446 -37.46 45.05 4.25
N GLN A 447 -37.63 46.37 4.10
CA GLN A 447 -37.73 47.34 5.20
C GLN A 447 -36.59 47.20 6.22
N LEU A 448 -35.36 46.97 5.72
CA LEU A 448 -34.19 46.63 6.55
C LEU A 448 -33.82 47.73 7.56
N GLU A 449 -34.21 48.98 7.31
CA GLU A 449 -34.02 50.07 8.27
C GLU A 449 -34.71 49.80 9.62
N LYS A 450 -35.83 49.07 9.62
CA LYS A 450 -36.56 48.71 10.85
C LYS A 450 -35.86 47.61 11.65
N LYS A 451 -34.89 46.93 11.05
CA LYS A 451 -34.11 45.82 11.63
C LYS A 451 -32.78 46.30 12.24
N VAL A 452 -32.53 47.59 12.19
CA VAL A 452 -31.34 48.25 12.72
C VAL A 452 -31.78 49.25 13.78
N HIS A 453 -31.36 49.06 15.03
CA HIS A 453 -31.79 49.89 16.16
C HIS A 453 -30.75 50.93 16.60
N GLU A 454 -29.58 50.94 15.97
CA GLU A 454 -28.43 51.78 16.32
C GLU A 454 -27.89 52.49 15.07
N GLU A 455 -27.16 53.59 15.28
CA GLU A 455 -26.50 54.31 14.19
C GLU A 455 -25.29 53.50 13.67
N LEU A 456 -25.28 53.24 12.35
CA LEU A 456 -24.25 52.41 11.73
C LEU A 456 -23.05 53.27 11.28
N PRO A 457 -21.82 52.87 11.64
CA PRO A 457 -20.63 53.59 11.20
C PRO A 457 -20.39 53.37 9.70
N THR A 458 -19.85 54.39 9.05
CA THR A 458 -19.38 54.28 7.66
C THR A 458 -18.00 53.62 7.63
N LEU A 459 -17.97 52.37 7.16
CA LEU A 459 -16.77 51.51 7.19
C LEU A 459 -15.88 51.63 5.94
N PHE A 460 -16.41 52.24 4.87
CA PHE A 460 -15.74 52.34 3.58
C PHE A 460 -15.48 53.81 3.22
N PRO A 461 -14.23 54.19 2.87
CA PRO A 461 -13.89 55.58 2.56
C PRO A 461 -14.68 56.17 1.38
N ASP A 462 -14.99 55.36 0.38
CA ASP A 462 -15.72 55.74 -0.83
C ASP A 462 -17.25 55.76 -0.67
N VAL A 463 -17.75 55.45 0.52
CA VAL A 463 -19.18 55.51 0.87
C VAL A 463 -19.51 56.77 1.65
N LYS A 464 -18.52 57.39 2.30
CA LYS A 464 -18.72 58.61 3.08
C LYS A 464 -19.26 59.74 2.21
N ASP A 465 -20.30 60.43 2.69
CA ASP A 465 -20.99 61.54 2.02
C ASP A 465 -21.70 61.15 0.71
N HIS A 466 -21.78 59.85 0.38
CA HIS A 466 -22.46 59.34 -0.80
C HIS A 466 -23.98 59.26 -0.58
N TRP A 467 -24.81 59.54 -1.59
CA TRP A 467 -26.28 59.53 -1.45
C TRP A 467 -26.85 58.17 -0.98
N GLY A 468 -26.15 57.09 -1.29
CA GLY A 468 -26.47 55.72 -0.88
C GLY A 468 -25.91 55.29 0.47
N GLU A 469 -25.17 56.16 1.19
CA GLU A 469 -24.41 55.83 2.41
C GLU A 469 -25.23 55.07 3.44
N LYS A 470 -26.42 55.58 3.79
CA LYS A 470 -27.33 54.94 4.74
C LYS A 470 -27.68 53.50 4.32
N PHE A 471 -28.07 53.30 3.07
CA PHE A 471 -28.51 51.99 2.56
C PHE A 471 -27.34 51.00 2.51
N ILE A 472 -26.17 51.48 2.10
CA ILE A 472 -24.95 50.69 2.04
C ILE A 472 -24.54 50.25 3.45
N ASN A 473 -24.52 51.18 4.41
CA ASN A 473 -24.16 50.87 5.80
C ASN A 473 -25.09 49.81 6.39
N ILE A 474 -26.40 49.83 6.09
CA ILE A 474 -27.35 48.80 6.52
C ILE A 474 -26.98 47.42 5.94
N LEU A 475 -26.77 47.32 4.62
CA LEU A 475 -26.35 46.06 4.00
C LEU A 475 -25.04 45.54 4.59
N VAL A 476 -24.11 46.43 4.86
CA VAL A 476 -22.80 46.11 5.43
C VAL A 476 -22.94 45.62 6.87
N GLY A 477 -23.64 46.36 7.73
CA GLY A 477 -23.87 46.01 9.13
C GLY A 477 -24.58 44.67 9.27
N MET A 478 -25.63 44.45 8.47
CA MET A 478 -26.39 43.20 8.45
C MET A 478 -25.61 42.03 7.82
N GLY A 479 -24.43 42.25 7.25
CA GLY A 479 -23.61 41.20 6.65
C GLY A 479 -24.06 40.75 5.27
N ILE A 480 -24.94 41.50 4.63
CA ILE A 480 -25.41 41.25 3.27
C ILE A 480 -24.29 41.59 2.27
N SER A 481 -23.51 42.65 2.56
CA SER A 481 -22.38 43.07 1.74
C SER A 481 -21.10 43.18 2.55
N SER A 482 -19.99 42.64 2.02
CA SER A 482 -18.66 42.79 2.61
C SER A 482 -17.79 43.85 1.90
N GLY A 483 -18.36 44.60 0.95
CA GLY A 483 -17.59 45.46 0.05
C GLY A 483 -16.93 44.70 -1.09
N VAL A 484 -15.93 45.32 -1.72
CA VAL A 484 -15.08 44.73 -2.76
C VAL A 484 -13.60 44.82 -2.33
N ASP A 485 -12.71 44.25 -3.14
CA ASP A 485 -11.28 44.24 -2.83
C ASP A 485 -10.68 45.65 -2.65
N GLY A 486 -9.71 45.74 -1.74
CA GLY A 486 -8.97 46.97 -1.46
C GLY A 486 -9.67 47.93 -0.49
N GLY A 487 -10.59 47.45 0.35
CA GLY A 487 -11.21 48.24 1.41
C GLY A 487 -12.19 49.31 0.90
N ARG A 488 -12.80 49.07 -0.26
CA ARG A 488 -13.76 49.96 -0.92
C ARG A 488 -15.11 49.25 -1.12
N TRP A 489 -16.19 50.02 -1.29
CA TRP A 489 -17.51 49.45 -1.61
C TRP A 489 -17.94 49.63 -3.07
N GLN A 490 -17.39 50.65 -3.74
CA GLN A 490 -17.64 51.06 -5.12
C GLN A 490 -19.13 51.36 -5.42
N PRO A 491 -19.71 52.42 -4.81
CA PRO A 491 -21.14 52.66 -4.89
C PRO A 491 -21.70 52.96 -6.29
N ASP A 492 -20.95 53.71 -7.10
CA ASP A 492 -21.37 54.13 -8.45
C ASP A 492 -21.01 53.12 -9.54
N ARG A 493 -20.30 52.04 -9.21
CA ARG A 493 -19.97 51.00 -10.19
C ARG A 493 -21.22 50.21 -10.56
N SER A 494 -21.36 49.92 -11.86
CA SER A 494 -22.39 49.00 -12.36
C SER A 494 -22.28 47.64 -11.70
N ILE A 495 -23.42 47.11 -11.24
CA ILE A 495 -23.48 45.82 -10.57
C ILE A 495 -23.49 44.68 -11.59
N THR A 496 -22.70 43.65 -11.32
CA THR A 496 -22.69 42.44 -12.15
C THR A 496 -23.83 41.51 -11.77
N ARG A 497 -24.19 40.61 -12.68
CA ARG A 497 -25.24 39.60 -12.49
C ARG A 497 -24.96 38.70 -11.28
N ALA A 498 -23.71 38.30 -11.06
CA ALA A 498 -23.31 37.51 -9.89
C ALA A 498 -23.39 38.30 -8.58
N GLU A 499 -22.99 39.57 -8.57
CA GLU A 499 -23.08 40.42 -7.38
C GLU A 499 -24.53 40.71 -7.01
N ALA A 500 -25.37 41.01 -7.99
CA ALA A 500 -26.80 41.20 -7.76
C ALA A 500 -27.43 39.91 -7.22
N ALA A 501 -27.09 38.75 -7.80
CA ALA A 501 -27.56 37.47 -7.29
C ALA A 501 -27.13 37.24 -5.83
N GLN A 502 -25.88 37.58 -5.50
CA GLN A 502 -25.35 37.47 -4.14
C GLN A 502 -26.08 38.37 -3.15
N LEU A 503 -26.21 39.66 -3.44
CA LEU A 503 -26.91 40.60 -2.55
C LEU A 503 -28.39 40.23 -2.37
N VAL A 504 -29.09 39.84 -3.44
CA VAL A 504 -30.52 39.48 -3.37
C VAL A 504 -30.71 38.20 -2.57
N ALA A 505 -29.97 37.14 -2.90
CA ALA A 505 -30.12 35.85 -2.22
C ALA A 505 -29.77 35.95 -0.74
N VAL A 506 -28.68 36.65 -0.38
CA VAL A 506 -28.29 36.83 1.01
C VAL A 506 -29.34 37.65 1.75
N THR A 507 -29.83 38.75 1.16
CA THR A 507 -30.89 39.57 1.78
C THR A 507 -32.16 38.76 2.01
N ASP A 508 -32.64 38.03 1.01
CA ASP A 508 -33.88 37.26 1.14
C ASP A 508 -33.75 36.12 2.18
N LYS A 509 -32.58 35.50 2.28
CA LYS A 509 -32.27 34.49 3.31
C LYS A 509 -32.16 35.09 4.72
N SER A 510 -31.76 36.36 4.83
CA SER A 510 -31.52 37.02 6.12
C SER A 510 -32.56 38.08 6.50
N LYS A 511 -33.67 38.18 5.78
CA LYS A 511 -34.66 39.28 5.90
C LYS A 511 -35.30 39.42 7.28
N ASP A 512 -35.37 38.33 8.03
CA ASP A 512 -35.97 38.32 9.36
C ASP A 512 -34.97 38.68 10.47
N ASN A 513 -33.66 38.69 10.17
CA ASN A 513 -32.61 38.96 11.13
C ASN A 513 -32.60 40.43 11.58
N GLU A 514 -32.40 40.65 12.87
CA GLU A 514 -32.15 41.97 13.46
C GLU A 514 -30.66 42.16 13.73
N LEU A 515 -30.15 43.36 13.44
CA LEU A 515 -28.76 43.70 13.72
C LEU A 515 -28.62 44.14 15.19
N LYS A 516 -27.78 43.43 15.94
CA LYS A 516 -27.44 43.75 17.33
C LYS A 516 -25.93 43.92 17.44
N MET A 517 -25.47 45.17 17.51
CA MET A 517 -24.06 45.45 17.72
C MET A 517 -23.73 45.40 19.21
N LYS A 518 -22.55 44.86 19.55
CA LYS A 518 -22.03 44.92 20.93
C LYS A 518 -20.53 45.15 20.96
N LYS A 519 -20.07 45.84 21.99
CA LYS A 519 -18.64 46.02 22.26
C LYS A 519 -18.14 44.87 23.13
N VAL A 520 -17.04 44.24 22.71
CA VAL A 520 -16.39 43.15 23.44
C VAL A 520 -14.91 43.48 23.60
N SER A 521 -14.40 43.40 24.83
CA SER A 521 -12.97 43.56 25.11
C SER A 521 -12.26 42.22 25.07
N ILE A 522 -11.32 42.06 24.14
CA ILE A 522 -10.47 40.86 24.04
C ILE A 522 -9.14 41.16 24.72
N SER A 523 -8.89 40.49 25.84
CA SER A 523 -7.74 40.76 26.74
C SER A 523 -6.43 40.10 26.33
N LYS A 524 -6.46 39.20 25.34
CA LYS A 524 -5.29 38.46 24.83
C LYS A 524 -5.10 38.71 23.33
N LYS A 525 -3.95 38.29 22.80
CA LYS A 525 -3.78 38.19 21.34
C LYS A 525 -4.81 37.22 20.77
N PHE A 526 -5.30 37.52 19.57
CA PHE A 526 -6.30 36.69 18.90
C PHE A 526 -6.07 36.68 17.39
N PHE A 527 -6.51 35.59 16.76
CA PHE A 527 -6.48 35.44 15.31
C PHE A 527 -7.83 35.82 14.71
N THR A 528 -7.77 36.41 13.53
CA THR A 528 -8.93 36.57 12.67
C THR A 528 -8.90 35.54 11.55
N TYR A 529 -10.07 35.11 11.11
CA TYR A 529 -10.28 34.06 10.12
C TYR A 529 -11.17 34.56 8.98
N ASN A 530 -11.07 33.94 7.80
CA ASN A 530 -11.88 34.32 6.64
C ASN A 530 -13.33 33.85 6.73
N GLY A 531 -13.60 32.83 7.56
CA GLY A 531 -14.93 32.31 7.87
C GLY A 531 -15.03 31.86 9.33
N PRO A 532 -16.23 31.49 9.82
CA PRO A 532 -16.47 31.01 11.18
C PRO A 532 -15.99 29.55 11.36
N SER A 533 -14.74 29.27 10.98
CA SER A 533 -14.09 27.97 11.09
C SER A 533 -12.57 28.12 11.17
N LEU A 534 -11.93 27.28 11.98
CA LEU A 534 -10.47 27.18 12.05
C LEU A 534 -9.85 26.68 10.73
N SER A 535 -10.66 26.07 9.85
CA SER A 535 -10.24 25.64 8.52
C SER A 535 -10.33 26.72 7.43
N SER A 536 -10.89 27.89 7.75
CA SER A 536 -11.04 28.98 6.77
C SER A 536 -9.74 29.79 6.52
N GLY A 537 -8.66 29.41 7.21
CA GLY A 537 -7.36 30.08 7.15
C GLY A 537 -7.29 31.33 8.02
N ILE A 538 -6.13 31.52 8.64
CA ILE A 538 -5.83 32.72 9.42
C ILE A 538 -5.63 33.91 8.47
N SER A 539 -6.34 35.00 8.73
CA SER A 539 -6.17 36.27 8.03
C SER A 539 -5.07 37.12 8.65
N LYS A 540 -5.12 37.37 9.97
CA LYS A 540 -4.12 38.19 10.69
C LYS A 540 -4.19 37.94 12.20
N GLU A 541 -3.09 38.19 12.90
CA GLU A 541 -3.04 38.22 14.37
C GLU A 541 -3.15 39.66 14.87
N TYR A 542 -3.95 39.88 15.92
CA TYR A 542 -4.10 41.18 16.57
C TYR A 542 -3.77 41.08 18.06
N GLY A 543 -3.24 42.18 18.61
CA GLY A 543 -3.08 42.37 20.05
C GLY A 543 -4.41 42.67 20.76
N PRO A 544 -4.43 42.60 22.11
CA PRO A 544 -5.60 42.89 22.94
C PRO A 544 -6.24 44.24 22.58
N ARG A 545 -7.57 44.28 22.44
CA ARG A 545 -8.34 45.49 22.09
C ARG A 545 -9.84 45.28 22.32
N GLU A 546 -10.56 46.39 22.36
CA GLU A 546 -12.02 46.40 22.22
C GLU A 546 -12.40 46.26 20.73
N VAL A 547 -13.41 45.44 20.44
CA VAL A 547 -13.96 45.22 19.10
C VAL A 547 -15.47 45.38 19.10
N THR A 548 -16.03 45.86 17.98
CA THR A 548 -17.47 45.86 17.72
C THR A 548 -17.85 44.56 17.04
N VAL A 549 -18.76 43.80 17.64
CA VAL A 549 -19.32 42.57 17.11
C VAL A 549 -20.58 42.87 16.33
N TYR A 550 -20.63 42.38 15.09
CA TYR A 550 -21.74 42.56 14.16
C TYR A 550 -22.60 41.29 14.00
N GLU A 551 -22.04 40.13 14.33
CA GLU A 551 -22.72 38.83 14.23
C GLU A 551 -22.09 37.87 15.25
N GLU A 552 -22.92 37.01 15.85
CA GLU A 552 -22.49 35.93 16.72
C GLU A 552 -23.05 34.61 16.22
N ARG A 553 -22.24 33.55 16.32
CA ARG A 553 -22.62 32.18 16.00
C ARG A 553 -22.19 31.25 17.12
N ASP A 554 -22.76 30.04 17.11
CA ASP A 554 -22.44 28.97 18.04
C ASP A 554 -20.94 28.68 18.09
N GLY A 555 -20.47 28.13 19.22
CA GLY A 555 -19.05 27.83 19.42
C GLY A 555 -18.17 29.07 19.70
N GLY A 556 -18.78 30.24 19.95
CA GLY A 556 -18.06 31.46 20.32
C GLY A 556 -17.46 32.22 19.14
N TRP A 557 -18.01 32.02 17.95
CA TRP A 557 -17.60 32.75 16.74
C TRP A 557 -18.28 34.12 16.70
N ILE A 558 -17.46 35.17 16.61
CA ILE A 558 -17.92 36.56 16.46
C ILE A 558 -17.40 37.14 15.16
N ARG A 559 -18.22 37.94 14.48
CA ARG A 559 -17.82 38.68 13.28
C ARG A 559 -17.53 40.14 13.65
N ILE A 560 -16.35 40.61 13.28
CA ILE A 560 -15.85 41.96 13.58
C ILE A 560 -15.36 42.65 12.30
N HIS A 561 -15.35 43.98 12.30
CA HIS A 561 -14.71 44.74 11.23
C HIS A 561 -13.26 45.08 11.59
N THR A 562 -12.34 44.91 10.64
CA THR A 562 -10.89 45.15 10.78
C THR A 562 -10.38 46.02 9.62
N ASP A 563 -9.09 46.38 9.64
CA ASP A 563 -8.40 47.02 8.51
C ASP A 563 -8.39 46.15 7.24
N THR A 564 -8.64 44.84 7.38
CA THR A 564 -8.75 43.88 6.28
C THR A 564 -10.20 43.52 5.93
N GLY A 565 -11.16 44.33 6.39
CA GLY A 565 -12.60 44.10 6.24
C GLY A 565 -13.19 43.22 7.33
N PHE A 566 -14.37 42.64 7.06
CA PHE A 566 -15.04 41.74 8.00
C PHE A 566 -14.28 40.43 8.15
N LYS A 567 -14.04 40.04 9.40
CA LYS A 567 -13.38 38.79 9.76
C LYS A 567 -14.05 38.13 10.95
N TRP A 568 -13.77 36.84 11.11
CA TRP A 568 -14.27 36.03 12.20
C TRP A 568 -13.23 35.85 13.28
N VAL A 569 -13.64 35.81 14.54
CA VAL A 569 -12.79 35.52 15.70
C VAL A 569 -13.48 34.42 16.51
N CYS A 570 -12.72 33.41 16.91
CA CYS A 570 -13.21 32.39 17.84
C CYS A 570 -12.78 32.74 19.26
N LEU A 571 -13.74 33.01 20.14
CA LEU A 571 -13.48 33.29 21.55
C LEU A 571 -13.28 32.03 22.39
N VAL A 572 -13.66 30.86 21.86
CA VAL A 572 -13.53 29.56 22.54
C VAL A 572 -12.35 28.81 21.95
N GLU A 573 -11.31 28.61 22.76
CA GLU A 573 -10.13 27.84 22.34
C GLU A 573 -10.49 26.36 22.10
N LYS A 574 -10.16 25.84 20.92
CA LYS A 574 -10.22 24.40 20.65
C LYS A 574 -8.97 23.74 21.22
N LYS A 575 -9.14 22.77 22.12
CA LYS A 575 -8.04 22.01 22.73
C LYS A 575 -8.08 20.55 22.28
N VAL A 576 -6.90 19.99 21.99
CA VAL A 576 -6.72 18.58 21.62
C VAL A 576 -5.75 17.94 22.61
N ASN A 577 -6.11 16.76 23.13
CA ASN A 577 -5.26 15.99 24.01
C ASN A 577 -4.37 15.03 23.19
N MET A 578 -3.07 15.33 23.11
CA MET A 578 -2.09 14.46 22.46
C MET A 578 -1.64 13.40 23.46
N ASN A 579 -2.13 12.16 23.33
CA ASN A 579 -1.88 11.07 24.28
C ASN A 579 -0.60 10.25 24.00
N LYS A 580 0.17 10.63 22.98
CA LYS A 580 1.43 9.99 22.55
C LYS A 580 2.41 11.08 22.14
N ASN A 581 3.70 10.72 22.05
CA ASN A 581 4.68 11.59 21.43
C ASN A 581 4.22 11.98 20.02
N PHE A 582 4.40 13.24 19.67
CA PHE A 582 3.99 13.75 18.37
C PHE A 582 5.09 14.60 17.73
N LEU A 583 5.07 14.59 16.40
CA LEU A 583 6.01 15.30 15.56
C LEU A 583 5.39 16.60 15.07
N THR A 584 6.24 17.61 14.94
CA THR A 584 5.87 18.93 14.46
C THR A 584 6.60 19.25 13.16
N TYR A 585 5.95 20.04 12.31
CA TYR A 585 6.38 20.34 10.96
C TYR A 585 6.29 21.84 10.68
N ASN A 586 7.15 22.35 9.79
CA ASN A 586 7.12 23.77 9.42
C ASN A 586 5.95 24.11 8.49
N GLU A 587 5.51 23.15 7.68
CA GLU A 587 4.33 23.25 6.82
C GLU A 587 3.39 22.08 7.09
N ALA A 588 2.13 22.17 6.62
CA ALA A 588 1.15 21.10 6.70
C ALA A 588 1.46 19.97 5.70
N SER A 589 2.67 19.41 5.80
CA SER A 589 3.21 18.43 4.86
C SER A 589 4.35 17.64 5.50
N LEU A 590 4.35 16.32 5.31
CA LEU A 590 5.46 15.43 5.70
C LEU A 590 6.75 15.73 4.93
N SER A 591 6.64 16.40 3.78
CA SER A 591 7.81 16.80 2.98
C SER A 591 8.54 18.02 3.54
N SER A 592 7.95 18.72 4.52
CA SER A 592 8.59 19.89 5.15
C SER A 592 9.69 19.51 6.17
N GLY A 593 9.83 18.20 6.45
CA GLY A 593 10.76 17.70 7.44
C GLY A 593 10.25 17.85 8.87
N ILE A 594 10.75 16.98 9.75
CA ILE A 594 10.47 17.06 11.18
C ILE A 594 11.18 18.29 11.76
N SER A 595 10.41 19.20 12.34
CA SER A 595 10.92 20.41 13.00
C SER A 595 11.12 20.24 14.51
N GLY A 596 10.46 19.26 15.13
CA GLY A 596 10.58 18.95 16.56
C GLY A 596 9.72 17.77 16.99
N GLU A 597 10.07 17.14 18.11
CA GLU A 597 9.34 16.03 18.74
C GLU A 597 8.96 16.42 20.16
N TYR A 598 7.70 16.15 20.54
CA TYR A 598 7.14 16.56 21.82
C TYR A 598 6.49 15.38 22.53
N ALA A 599 6.58 15.39 23.86
CA ALA A 599 5.89 14.44 24.74
C ALA A 599 4.35 14.67 24.73
N PRO A 600 3.55 13.71 25.23
CA PRO A 600 2.10 13.86 25.35
C PRO A 600 1.71 15.13 26.13
N GLN A 601 0.83 15.96 25.56
CA GLN A 601 0.34 17.18 26.20
C GLN A 601 -0.97 17.67 25.55
N ILE A 602 -1.68 18.57 26.24
CA ILE A 602 -2.84 19.26 25.67
C ILE A 602 -2.34 20.46 24.85
N VAL A 603 -2.78 20.55 23.60
CA VAL A 603 -2.42 21.64 22.68
C VAL A 603 -3.64 22.46 22.32
N THR A 604 -3.46 23.77 22.14
CA THR A 604 -4.50 24.66 21.60
C THR A 604 -4.37 24.73 20.08
N VAL A 605 -5.47 24.43 19.38
CA VAL A 605 -5.57 24.46 17.92
C VAL A 605 -5.89 25.87 17.46
N ILE A 606 -5.07 26.40 16.54
CA ILE A 606 -5.25 27.75 15.97
C ILE A 606 -5.59 27.73 14.47
N GLU A 607 -5.35 26.63 13.76
CA GLU A 607 -5.70 26.47 12.35
C GLU A 607 -5.88 24.99 12.07
N GLU A 608 -6.82 24.64 11.19
CA GLU A 608 -7.02 23.26 10.72
C GLU A 608 -6.91 23.22 9.20
N ARG A 609 -6.36 22.13 8.66
CA ARG A 609 -6.29 21.88 7.22
C ARG A 609 -6.71 20.45 6.92
N GLU A 610 -6.98 20.21 5.64
CA GLU A 610 -7.26 18.86 5.11
C GLU A 610 -6.18 17.86 5.54
N GLY A 611 -6.53 16.58 5.61
CA GLY A 611 -5.59 15.53 6.03
C GLY A 611 -5.33 15.47 7.53
N ASN A 612 -6.17 16.12 8.36
CA ASN A 612 -6.06 16.15 9.84
C ASN A 612 -4.82 16.90 10.34
N TRP A 613 -4.41 17.92 9.60
CA TRP A 613 -3.36 18.82 10.00
C TRP A 613 -3.92 19.91 10.90
N ILE A 614 -3.33 20.05 12.08
CA ILE A 614 -3.63 21.15 13.00
C ILE A 614 -2.39 22.00 13.20
N LYS A 615 -2.58 23.31 13.33
CA LYS A 615 -1.53 24.23 13.72
C LYS A 615 -1.66 24.54 15.21
N VAL A 616 -0.55 24.46 15.92
CA VAL A 616 -0.49 24.63 17.37
C VAL A 616 0.68 25.55 17.75
N TYR A 617 0.61 26.15 18.93
CA TYR A 617 1.72 26.92 19.48
C TYR A 617 2.67 26.00 20.26
N THR A 618 3.97 26.13 19.98
CA THR A 618 5.07 25.40 20.63
C THR A 618 6.16 26.40 21.06
N ASP A 619 7.18 25.94 21.79
CA ASP A 619 8.37 26.73 22.12
C ASP A 619 9.19 27.10 20.86
N LEU A 620 9.09 26.32 19.78
CA LEU A 620 9.62 26.64 18.45
C LEU A 620 8.69 27.54 17.61
N GLY A 621 7.66 28.13 18.23
CA GLY A 621 6.63 28.94 17.57
C GLY A 621 5.48 28.11 17.03
N TYR A 622 4.78 28.62 16.01
CA TYR A 622 3.63 27.93 15.43
C TYR A 622 4.08 26.80 14.51
N LYS A 623 3.65 25.57 14.81
CA LYS A 623 3.99 24.38 14.04
C LYS A 623 2.75 23.58 13.65
N TRP A 624 2.90 22.82 12.58
CA TRP A 624 1.90 21.88 12.10
C TRP A 624 2.09 20.52 12.73
N VAL A 625 0.99 19.85 13.05
CA VAL A 625 0.94 18.48 13.59
C VAL A 625 -0.09 17.71 12.79
N CYS A 626 0.28 16.52 12.33
CA CYS A 626 -0.67 15.60 11.70
C CYS A 626 -1.25 14.69 12.78
N LEU A 627 -2.58 14.70 12.96
CA LEU A 627 -3.25 13.89 13.98
C LEU A 627 -3.36 12.41 13.61
N ILE A 628 -3.18 12.08 12.32
CA ILE A 628 -3.27 10.71 11.82
C ILE A 628 -1.93 10.31 11.22
N ASP A 629 -1.43 9.15 11.65
CA ASP A 629 -0.23 8.55 11.08
C ASP A 629 -0.48 8.15 9.62
N LYS A 630 0.39 8.61 8.71
CA LYS A 630 0.40 8.12 7.32
C LYS A 630 0.98 6.71 7.29
N LYS A 631 0.17 5.73 6.90
CA LYS A 631 0.62 4.35 6.70
C LYS A 631 0.79 4.05 5.22
N VAL A 632 1.89 3.43 4.86
CA VAL A 632 2.18 2.98 3.49
C VAL A 632 2.47 1.48 3.52
N GLN A 633 1.80 0.71 2.68
CA GLN A 633 2.05 -0.72 2.54
C GLN A 633 3.25 -0.94 1.61
N ILE A 634 4.24 -1.71 2.07
CA ILE A 634 5.38 -2.14 1.26
C ILE A 634 5.23 -3.63 0.97
N ASP A 635 4.91 -3.98 -0.28
CA ASP A 635 4.60 -5.35 -0.71
C ASP A 635 5.84 -6.20 -1.08
N ARG A 636 7.03 -5.78 -0.65
CA ARG A 636 8.32 -6.40 -0.97
C ARG A 636 9.24 -6.39 0.24
N ASP A 637 10.25 -7.23 0.22
CA ASP A 637 11.37 -7.09 1.15
C ASP A 637 12.04 -5.74 0.90
N PHE A 638 12.42 -5.04 1.96
CA PHE A 638 13.06 -3.73 1.83
C PHE A 638 14.18 -3.52 2.83
N THR A 639 15.13 -2.70 2.40
CA THR A 639 16.31 -2.33 3.16
C THR A 639 16.13 -0.91 3.69
N THR A 640 16.61 -0.68 4.90
CA THR A 640 16.59 0.65 5.52
C THR A 640 17.98 1.22 5.71
N TYR A 641 18.06 2.55 5.77
CA TYR A 641 19.30 3.32 5.73
C TYR A 641 19.30 4.41 6.81
N ASP A 642 20.49 4.84 7.21
CA ASP A 642 20.67 5.97 8.14
C ASP A 642 20.46 7.35 7.48
N ALA A 643 20.53 7.42 6.15
CA ALA A 643 20.32 8.62 5.37
C ALA A 643 19.58 8.35 4.03
N PRO A 644 18.92 9.35 3.43
CA PRO A 644 18.10 9.17 2.23
C PRO A 644 18.93 9.15 0.93
N PHE A 645 19.91 8.26 0.84
CA PHE A 645 20.69 7.98 -0.37
C PHE A 645 21.27 6.56 -0.33
N ARG A 646 21.44 5.89 -1.48
CA ARG A 646 21.77 4.45 -1.53
C ARG A 646 23.19 4.08 -1.08
N SER A 647 24.11 5.05 -1.06
CA SER A 647 25.46 4.85 -0.52
C SER A 647 25.53 5.03 1.01
N ALA A 648 24.39 5.24 1.67
CA ALA A 648 24.28 5.35 3.12
C ALA A 648 24.47 3.98 3.80
N ASN A 649 24.67 3.98 5.12
CA ASN A 649 24.83 2.72 5.84
C ASN A 649 23.49 1.99 5.90
N ILE A 650 23.52 0.70 5.57
CA ILE A 650 22.37 -0.17 5.77
C ILE A 650 22.18 -0.39 7.27
N LEU A 651 20.96 -0.17 7.75
CA LEU A 651 20.60 -0.34 9.15
C LEU A 651 19.96 -1.71 9.41
N ASP A 652 18.94 -2.06 8.62
CA ASP A 652 18.13 -3.27 8.87
C ASP A 652 17.39 -3.72 7.59
N TYR A 653 16.93 -4.96 7.58
CA TYR A 653 16.19 -5.61 6.51
C TYR A 653 14.81 -6.06 7.00
N TYR A 654 13.78 -5.68 6.25
CA TYR A 654 12.40 -5.98 6.59
C TYR A 654 11.71 -6.79 5.50
N GLY A 655 10.79 -7.67 5.91
CA GLY A 655 9.84 -8.28 4.99
C GLY A 655 8.69 -7.33 4.61
N PRO A 656 7.78 -7.75 3.73
CA PRO A 656 6.62 -6.96 3.33
C PRO A 656 5.74 -6.60 4.54
N GLN A 657 5.47 -5.31 4.76
CA GLN A 657 4.66 -4.82 5.86
C GLN A 657 4.18 -3.38 5.65
N ALA A 658 3.18 -2.96 6.44
CA ALA A 658 2.77 -1.57 6.53
C ALA A 658 3.74 -0.77 7.41
N VAL A 659 4.26 0.33 6.89
CA VAL A 659 5.16 1.24 7.60
C VAL A 659 4.47 2.55 7.92
N THR A 660 4.81 3.15 9.07
CA THR A 660 4.34 4.50 9.42
C THR A 660 5.35 5.53 8.93
N VAL A 661 4.91 6.39 8.01
CA VAL A 661 5.74 7.43 7.39
C VAL A 661 5.68 8.70 8.22
N VAL A 662 6.85 9.21 8.58
CA VAL A 662 7.00 10.44 9.37
C VAL A 662 7.66 11.58 8.58
N GLU A 663 8.30 11.29 7.46
CA GLU A 663 8.92 12.31 6.61
C GLU A 663 9.04 11.78 5.18
N GLU A 664 8.90 12.66 4.19
CA GLU A 664 8.98 12.30 2.77
C GLU A 664 10.00 13.18 2.04
N ARG A 665 10.91 12.57 1.28
CA ARG A 665 11.93 13.27 0.48
C ARG A 665 12.09 12.60 -0.88
N GLY A 666 11.27 13.05 -1.85
CA GLY A 666 11.26 12.44 -3.18
C GLY A 666 10.82 10.98 -3.09
N THR A 667 11.69 10.04 -3.49
CA THR A 667 11.42 8.60 -3.38
C THR A 667 11.74 8.03 -1.99
N TRP A 668 12.33 8.82 -1.10
CA TRP A 668 12.72 8.38 0.22
C TRP A 668 11.62 8.64 1.24
N LEU A 669 11.26 7.61 1.99
CA LEU A 669 10.35 7.67 3.12
C LEU A 669 11.16 7.48 4.39
N ARG A 670 11.02 8.38 5.36
CA ARG A 670 11.48 8.13 6.71
C ARG A 670 10.35 7.47 7.47
N ILE A 671 10.63 6.30 8.03
CA ILE A 671 9.63 5.45 8.66
C ILE A 671 9.95 5.29 10.15
N ARG A 672 8.92 5.11 10.96
CA ARG A 672 9.05 4.74 12.38
C ARG A 672 9.17 3.24 12.51
N THR A 673 10.25 2.76 13.11
CA THR A 673 10.48 1.34 13.46
C THR A 673 10.72 1.18 14.96
N TYR A 674 10.85 -0.07 15.44
CA TYR A 674 11.19 -0.35 16.84
C TYR A 674 12.60 0.14 17.21
N ALA A 675 13.49 0.27 16.22
CA ALA A 675 14.86 0.74 16.39
C ALA A 675 15.02 2.25 16.18
N GLY A 676 13.92 2.98 15.94
CA GLY A 676 13.91 4.43 15.71
C GLY A 676 13.46 4.82 14.30
N TYR A 677 13.88 6.00 13.85
CA TYR A 677 13.52 6.51 12.52
C TYR A 677 14.55 6.09 11.49
N GLN A 678 14.11 5.39 10.45
CA GLN A 678 15.00 4.88 9.39
C GLN A 678 14.51 5.31 8.02
N TRP A 679 15.42 5.41 7.05
CA TRP A 679 15.10 5.80 5.68
C TRP A 679 14.88 4.57 4.79
N LEU A 680 13.88 4.63 3.92
CA LEU A 680 13.55 3.61 2.92
C LEU A 680 13.41 4.28 1.56
N ASP A 681 14.12 3.78 0.55
CA ASP A 681 13.90 4.19 -0.84
C ASP A 681 12.78 3.39 -1.50
N THR A 682 11.77 4.09 -2.00
CA THR A 682 10.67 3.49 -2.78
C THR A 682 11.04 3.29 -4.25
N LYS A 683 12.14 3.89 -4.73
CA LYS A 683 12.57 3.73 -6.11
C LYS A 683 13.03 2.30 -6.39
N LYS A 684 12.79 1.84 -7.61
CA LYS A 684 13.36 0.62 -8.17
C LYS A 684 14.63 1.00 -8.93
N GLU A 685 15.73 0.32 -8.66
CA GLU A 685 16.98 0.53 -9.38
C GLU A 685 17.10 -0.49 -10.51
N ALA A 686 17.53 -0.06 -11.69
CA ALA A 686 17.77 -0.96 -12.80
C ALA A 686 19.25 -1.38 -12.79
N LYS A 687 19.51 -2.69 -12.69
CA LYS A 687 20.86 -3.26 -12.75
C LYS A 687 21.01 -4.18 -13.95
N TYR A 688 22.13 -4.12 -14.65
CA TYR A 688 22.43 -5.02 -15.77
C TYR A 688 23.18 -6.26 -15.28
N LEU A 689 22.59 -7.43 -15.50
CA LEU A 689 23.22 -8.72 -15.22
C LEU A 689 23.87 -9.23 -16.51
N SER A 690 25.21 -9.24 -16.52
CA SER A 690 26.00 -9.45 -17.75
C SER A 690 26.15 -10.91 -18.20
N LYS A 691 25.74 -11.87 -17.35
CA LYS A 691 25.81 -13.32 -17.60
C LYS A 691 24.45 -13.96 -17.39
N VAL A 692 24.31 -15.21 -17.84
CA VAL A 692 23.12 -16.03 -17.55
C VAL A 692 22.99 -16.19 -16.04
N PHE A 693 21.77 -16.05 -15.53
CA PHE A 693 21.52 -16.08 -14.11
C PHE A 693 20.29 -16.90 -13.74
N PHE A 694 20.36 -17.48 -12.55
CA PHE A 694 19.31 -18.28 -11.97
C PHE A 694 18.58 -17.43 -10.93
N ALA A 695 17.25 -17.54 -10.92
CA ALA A 695 16.40 -16.93 -9.92
C ALA A 695 16.01 -17.97 -8.88
N TYR A 696 16.08 -17.61 -7.61
CA TYR A 696 15.89 -18.49 -6.46
C TYR A 696 14.69 -18.05 -5.63
N ASP A 697 14.01 -19.01 -4.99
CA ASP A 697 12.91 -18.71 -4.07
C ASP A 697 13.39 -18.01 -2.78
N SER A 698 14.66 -18.14 -2.42
CA SER A 698 15.30 -17.52 -1.24
C SER A 698 16.73 -17.10 -1.59
N PRO A 699 17.34 -16.14 -0.86
CA PRO A 699 18.69 -15.61 -1.13
C PRO A 699 19.79 -16.61 -0.74
N SER A 700 19.79 -17.78 -1.37
CA SER A 700 20.71 -18.88 -1.09
C SER A 700 20.87 -19.79 -2.31
N PHE A 701 22.10 -20.22 -2.62
CA PHE A 701 22.37 -21.08 -3.77
C PHE A 701 21.82 -22.51 -3.65
N VAL A 702 21.54 -22.96 -2.43
CA VAL A 702 20.88 -24.26 -2.18
C VAL A 702 19.36 -24.15 -2.26
N SER A 703 18.80 -22.94 -2.37
CA SER A 703 17.38 -22.73 -2.61
C SER A 703 16.95 -23.33 -3.95
N ARG A 704 15.67 -23.67 -4.05
CA ARG A 704 15.04 -24.04 -5.31
C ARG A 704 15.25 -22.93 -6.34
N VAL A 705 15.63 -23.33 -7.56
CA VAL A 705 15.69 -22.45 -8.72
C VAL A 705 14.32 -22.38 -9.38
N SER A 706 13.84 -21.15 -9.51
CA SER A 706 12.51 -20.81 -10.01
C SER A 706 12.56 -20.39 -11.47
N GLY A 707 13.74 -20.12 -12.02
CA GLY A 707 13.92 -19.82 -13.45
C GLY A 707 15.37 -19.55 -13.83
N LYS A 708 15.69 -19.73 -15.10
CA LYS A 708 16.98 -19.42 -15.72
C LYS A 708 16.77 -18.34 -16.79
N TYR A 709 17.58 -17.30 -16.76
CA TYR A 709 17.40 -16.10 -17.58
C TYR A 709 18.67 -15.71 -18.34
N ALA A 710 18.50 -15.17 -19.54
CA ALA A 710 19.58 -14.59 -20.32
C ALA A 710 20.04 -13.25 -19.72
N PRO A 711 21.25 -12.76 -20.06
CA PRO A 711 21.72 -11.44 -19.65
C PRO A 711 20.71 -10.34 -19.99
N GLN A 712 20.32 -9.55 -19.01
CA GLN A 712 19.32 -8.50 -19.16
C GLN A 712 19.41 -7.47 -18.03
N THR A 713 18.75 -6.33 -18.23
CA THR A 713 18.53 -5.34 -17.17
C THR A 713 17.35 -5.77 -16.31
N VAL A 714 17.52 -5.76 -14.99
CA VAL A 714 16.51 -6.14 -14.01
C VAL A 714 16.23 -4.98 -13.07
N GLU A 715 14.97 -4.83 -12.66
CA GLU A 715 14.61 -3.93 -11.57
C GLU A 715 14.86 -4.60 -10.22
N VAL A 716 15.54 -3.88 -9.33
CA VAL A 716 15.89 -4.33 -7.98
C VAL A 716 14.82 -3.89 -7.00
N TYR A 717 14.24 -4.88 -6.34
CA TYR A 717 13.17 -4.76 -5.36
C TYR A 717 13.69 -4.77 -3.92
N GLY A 718 14.84 -5.39 -3.66
CA GLY A 718 15.47 -5.42 -2.34
C GLY A 718 16.88 -5.96 -2.44
N GLU A 719 17.69 -5.71 -1.42
CA GLU A 719 19.07 -6.19 -1.36
C GLU A 719 19.33 -6.88 -0.03
N ARG A 720 20.21 -7.88 -0.04
CA ARG A 720 20.70 -8.60 1.14
C ARG A 720 22.21 -8.78 1.04
N GLU A 721 22.82 -9.14 2.16
CA GLU A 721 24.25 -9.42 2.26
C GLU A 721 24.70 -10.47 1.23
N GLY A 722 25.98 -10.44 0.83
CA GLY A 722 26.55 -11.43 -0.10
C GLY A 722 26.19 -11.20 -1.57
N GLY A 723 25.66 -10.02 -1.92
CA GLY A 723 25.34 -9.65 -3.30
C GLY A 723 24.01 -10.21 -3.80
N TRP A 724 23.09 -10.56 -2.89
CA TRP A 724 21.75 -11.02 -3.23
C TRP A 724 20.83 -9.83 -3.47
N ILE A 725 20.21 -9.81 -4.65
CA ILE A 725 19.20 -8.81 -5.01
C ILE A 725 17.89 -9.54 -5.31
N GLN A 726 16.77 -8.93 -4.90
CA GLN A 726 15.43 -9.40 -5.23
C GLN A 726 14.97 -8.71 -6.51
N ILE A 727 14.48 -9.47 -7.48
CA ILE A 727 14.04 -8.99 -8.78
C ILE A 727 12.64 -9.49 -9.09
N GLN A 728 11.89 -8.76 -9.91
CA GLN A 728 10.62 -9.24 -10.45
C GLN A 728 10.88 -10.22 -11.60
N THR A 729 10.24 -11.39 -11.55
CA THR A 729 10.25 -12.38 -12.63
C THR A 729 8.83 -12.75 -13.03
N SER A 730 8.68 -13.56 -14.08
CA SER A 730 7.39 -14.19 -14.44
C SER A 730 6.80 -15.04 -13.32
N ASN A 731 7.63 -15.51 -12.39
CA ASN A 731 7.25 -16.35 -11.25
C ASN A 731 7.18 -15.55 -9.93
N GLY A 732 6.99 -14.22 -10.03
CA GLY A 732 6.95 -13.29 -8.91
C GLY A 732 8.34 -12.77 -8.50
N LEU A 733 8.43 -12.18 -7.32
CA LEU A 733 9.69 -11.74 -6.74
C LEU A 733 10.58 -12.94 -6.45
N LYS A 734 11.84 -12.87 -6.89
CA LYS A 734 12.85 -13.92 -6.74
C LYS A 734 14.22 -13.32 -6.46
N TRP A 735 15.10 -14.13 -5.90
CA TRP A 735 16.44 -13.73 -5.53
C TRP A 735 17.44 -14.11 -6.61
N VAL A 736 18.41 -13.25 -6.88
CA VAL A 736 19.53 -13.52 -7.77
C VAL A 736 20.80 -12.99 -7.12
N ASN A 737 21.92 -13.70 -7.29
CA ASN A 737 23.19 -13.28 -6.71
C ASN A 737 23.99 -12.47 -7.74
N GLU A 738 23.76 -11.16 -7.78
CA GLU A 738 24.51 -10.22 -8.63
C GLU A 738 26.02 -10.32 -8.37
N GLY A 739 26.40 -10.49 -7.09
CA GLY A 739 27.78 -10.61 -6.66
C GLY A 739 28.56 -11.65 -7.45
N ASN A 740 28.02 -12.84 -7.67
CA ASN A 740 28.69 -13.88 -8.44
C ASN A 740 28.55 -13.71 -9.96
N ILE A 741 27.45 -13.14 -10.44
CA ILE A 741 27.18 -12.97 -11.88
C ILE A 741 28.16 -11.97 -12.49
N ASN A 742 28.35 -10.83 -11.83
CA ASN A 742 29.16 -9.72 -12.35
C ASN A 742 30.63 -9.76 -11.88
N ARG A 743 31.01 -10.64 -10.96
CA ARG A 743 32.43 -10.84 -10.57
C ARG A 743 33.23 -11.49 -11.69
N SER A 744 34.49 -11.07 -11.86
CA SER A 744 35.43 -11.72 -12.78
C SER A 744 35.70 -13.17 -12.38
N GLN A 745 35.90 -13.42 -11.07
CA GLN A 745 36.18 -14.74 -10.50
C GLN A 745 35.09 -15.20 -9.52
N VAL A 746 34.69 -16.48 -9.64
CA VAL A 746 33.82 -17.19 -8.70
C VAL A 746 34.47 -18.52 -8.34
N ILE A 747 34.61 -18.80 -7.03
CA ILE A 747 35.07 -20.08 -6.51
C ILE A 747 34.07 -20.53 -5.44
N LEU A 748 33.47 -21.70 -5.65
CA LEU A 748 32.52 -22.33 -4.75
C LEU A 748 33.25 -23.11 -3.66
N ASN A 749 32.71 -23.11 -2.45
CA ASN A 749 33.25 -23.88 -1.34
C ASN A 749 32.76 -25.33 -1.35
N VAL A 750 33.06 -26.06 -2.41
CA VAL A 750 32.70 -27.48 -2.56
C VAL A 750 33.67 -28.35 -1.74
N PRO A 751 33.20 -29.36 -0.98
CA PRO A 751 34.08 -30.29 -0.28
C PRO A 751 34.99 -31.03 -1.27
N SER A 752 36.19 -31.39 -0.81
CA SER A 752 37.14 -32.19 -1.59
C SER A 752 37.26 -33.56 -0.95
N LEU A 753 36.95 -34.60 -1.73
CA LEU A 753 36.93 -35.99 -1.29
C LEU A 753 37.97 -36.79 -2.07
N TYR A 754 38.65 -37.70 -1.38
CA TYR A 754 39.64 -38.59 -1.96
C TYR A 754 39.05 -40.00 -2.16
N GLN A 755 39.20 -40.58 -3.35
CA GLN A 755 38.54 -41.85 -3.69
C GLN A 755 39.21 -43.10 -3.08
N PHE A 756 40.50 -43.02 -2.77
CA PHE A 756 41.25 -44.15 -2.21
C PHE A 756 41.18 -44.20 -0.67
N PRO A 757 41.43 -45.38 -0.07
CA PRO A 757 41.70 -46.69 -0.70
C PRO A 757 40.46 -47.49 -1.14
N GLU A 758 39.26 -47.03 -0.82
CA GLU A 758 38.04 -47.86 -0.90
C GLU A 758 37.48 -47.99 -2.32
N LEU A 759 37.64 -46.96 -3.15
CA LEU A 759 37.01 -46.85 -4.47
C LEU A 759 38.03 -46.52 -5.56
N HIS A 760 38.88 -47.49 -5.91
CA HIS A 760 39.95 -47.28 -6.90
C HIS A 760 39.41 -46.84 -8.28
N ASN A 761 38.19 -47.24 -8.66
CA ASN A 761 37.52 -46.81 -9.89
C ASN A 761 36.32 -45.88 -9.60
N GLY A 762 36.33 -45.16 -8.47
CA GLY A 762 35.18 -44.38 -7.99
C GLY A 762 35.13 -42.91 -8.40
N CYS A 763 35.90 -42.47 -9.39
CA CYS A 763 36.04 -41.04 -9.67
C CYS A 763 34.70 -40.33 -9.97
N GLU A 764 33.78 -40.99 -10.67
CA GLU A 764 32.45 -40.45 -11.00
C GLU A 764 31.58 -40.30 -9.76
N VAL A 765 31.52 -41.32 -8.90
CA VAL A 765 30.62 -41.33 -7.74
C VAL A 765 31.16 -40.48 -6.59
N VAL A 766 32.48 -40.40 -6.43
CA VAL A 766 33.11 -39.48 -5.45
C VAL A 766 32.99 -38.03 -5.92
N SER A 767 33.09 -37.77 -7.22
CA SER A 767 32.76 -36.45 -7.79
C SER A 767 31.30 -36.08 -7.57
N LEU A 768 30.39 -37.02 -7.80
CA LEU A 768 28.97 -36.80 -7.52
C LEU A 768 28.74 -36.52 -6.03
N GLN A 769 29.40 -37.25 -5.13
CA GLN A 769 29.29 -37.02 -3.70
C GLN A 769 29.69 -35.60 -3.32
N MET A 770 30.81 -35.09 -3.84
CA MET A 770 31.24 -33.70 -3.59
C MET A 770 30.17 -32.67 -4.00
N LEU A 771 29.52 -32.89 -5.16
CA LEU A 771 28.42 -32.07 -5.62
C LEU A 771 27.20 -32.17 -4.69
N VAL A 772 26.83 -33.39 -4.30
CA VAL A 772 25.67 -33.63 -3.42
C VAL A 772 25.88 -33.00 -2.05
N GLU A 773 27.03 -33.21 -1.42
CA GLU A 773 27.36 -32.63 -0.10
C GLU A 773 27.31 -31.10 -0.12
N HIS A 774 27.75 -30.46 -1.21
CA HIS A 774 27.61 -29.01 -1.41
C HIS A 774 26.14 -28.58 -1.46
N GLN A 775 25.27 -29.38 -2.09
CA GLN A 775 23.85 -29.05 -2.24
C GLN A 775 23.05 -29.31 -0.96
N ILE A 776 23.36 -30.36 -0.21
CA ILE A 776 22.61 -30.74 1.01
C ILE A 776 23.23 -30.21 2.31
N GLY A 777 24.45 -29.68 2.25
CA GLY A 777 25.15 -29.08 3.41
C GLY A 777 25.58 -30.07 4.49
N ARG A 778 25.65 -31.38 4.20
CA ARG A 778 26.09 -32.43 5.13
C ARG A 778 26.94 -33.49 4.42
N SER A 779 27.82 -34.14 5.16
CA SER A 779 28.67 -35.21 4.62
C SER A 779 27.94 -36.56 4.55
N LEU A 780 28.33 -37.39 3.57
CA LEU A 780 27.82 -38.73 3.34
C LEU A 780 28.90 -39.79 3.57
N ASN A 781 28.49 -41.02 3.86
CA ASN A 781 29.44 -42.14 3.89
C ASN A 781 29.84 -42.51 2.46
N LYS A 782 31.13 -42.38 2.14
CA LYS A 782 31.69 -42.57 0.79
C LYS A 782 31.36 -43.94 0.18
N VAL A 783 31.52 -45.00 0.97
CA VAL A 783 31.31 -46.37 0.50
C VAL A 783 29.82 -46.64 0.32
N ALA A 784 28.99 -46.28 1.29
CA ALA A 784 27.53 -46.47 1.19
C ALA A 784 26.96 -45.72 -0.02
N PHE A 785 27.34 -44.46 -0.20
CA PHE A 785 26.91 -43.63 -1.33
C PHE A 785 27.34 -44.25 -2.68
N ALA A 786 28.55 -44.79 -2.76
CA ALA A 786 29.03 -45.46 -3.97
C ALA A 786 28.21 -46.69 -4.36
N PHE A 787 27.77 -47.48 -3.38
CA PHE A 787 26.96 -48.68 -3.64
C PHE A 787 25.47 -48.37 -3.92
N GLU A 788 25.02 -47.12 -3.79
CA GLU A 788 23.68 -46.70 -4.20
C GLU A 788 23.56 -46.39 -5.70
N MET A 789 24.68 -46.26 -6.42
CA MET A 789 24.67 -45.98 -7.86
C MET A 789 24.22 -47.21 -8.66
N PRO A 790 23.65 -47.04 -9.87
CA PRO A 790 23.33 -48.18 -10.72
C PRO A 790 24.59 -48.92 -11.18
N PHE A 791 24.56 -50.25 -11.19
CA PHE A 791 25.62 -51.12 -11.72
C PHE A 791 25.10 -51.95 -12.89
N ASP A 792 25.90 -52.07 -13.95
CA ASP A 792 25.66 -53.06 -14.99
C ASP A 792 26.13 -54.45 -14.51
N GLN A 793 25.23 -55.44 -14.58
CA GLN A 793 25.47 -56.78 -14.04
C GLN A 793 26.23 -57.71 -15.01
N ALA A 794 26.58 -57.26 -16.21
CA ALA A 794 27.27 -58.06 -17.21
C ALA A 794 28.71 -58.35 -16.78
N LYS A 795 29.01 -59.64 -16.59
CA LYS A 795 30.35 -60.11 -16.28
C LYS A 795 31.27 -59.99 -17.50
N LEU A 796 32.50 -59.57 -17.26
CA LEU A 796 33.56 -59.50 -18.27
C LEU A 796 33.89 -60.90 -18.82
N LYS A 797 33.77 -61.07 -20.14
CA LYS A 797 34.12 -62.30 -20.86
C LYS A 797 35.15 -62.00 -21.95
N ASN A 798 35.99 -62.99 -22.24
CA ASN A 798 37.00 -62.92 -23.31
C ASN A 798 37.93 -61.69 -23.18
N TYR A 799 38.34 -61.40 -21.94
CA TYR A 799 39.14 -60.23 -21.59
C TYR A 799 40.42 -60.14 -22.44
N LYS A 800 40.72 -58.93 -22.95
CA LYS A 800 41.88 -58.65 -23.81
C LYS A 800 41.91 -59.43 -25.13
N THR A 801 40.76 -59.89 -25.62
CA THR A 801 40.63 -60.48 -26.96
C THR A 801 39.71 -59.63 -27.85
N SER A 802 39.75 -59.85 -29.17
CA SER A 802 38.87 -59.15 -30.14
C SER A 802 37.38 -59.47 -29.97
N SER A 803 37.04 -60.47 -29.16
CA SER A 803 35.67 -60.92 -28.87
C SER A 803 35.22 -60.57 -27.44
N GLN A 804 35.81 -59.54 -26.83
CA GLN A 804 35.47 -59.09 -25.47
C GLN A 804 33.98 -58.73 -25.34
N ILE A 805 33.33 -59.26 -24.31
CA ILE A 805 31.95 -58.93 -23.93
C ILE A 805 31.95 -58.36 -22.50
N TRP A 806 31.33 -57.20 -22.29
CA TRP A 806 31.27 -56.54 -20.99
C TRP A 806 30.06 -55.59 -20.86
N GLY A 807 29.92 -54.90 -19.73
CA GLY A 807 28.76 -54.06 -19.42
C GLY A 807 28.64 -52.78 -20.25
N ASP A 808 27.47 -52.15 -20.19
CA ASP A 808 27.14 -50.91 -20.86
C ASP A 808 27.17 -49.72 -19.88
N PRO A 809 28.05 -48.72 -20.06
CA PRO A 809 28.10 -47.56 -19.17
C PRO A 809 26.83 -46.70 -19.23
N ASP A 810 25.97 -46.87 -20.24
CA ASP A 810 24.63 -46.23 -20.30
C ASP A 810 23.59 -46.94 -19.39
N VAL A 811 23.86 -48.17 -18.94
CA VAL A 811 22.99 -48.92 -18.02
C VAL A 811 23.38 -48.66 -16.57
N GLY A 812 24.68 -48.65 -16.27
CA GLY A 812 25.22 -48.46 -14.93
C GLY A 812 26.75 -48.54 -14.92
N PHE A 813 27.34 -48.48 -13.73
CA PHE A 813 28.78 -48.64 -13.57
C PHE A 813 29.23 -50.02 -14.06
N VAL A 814 30.24 -50.03 -14.93
CA VAL A 814 30.72 -51.25 -15.59
C VAL A 814 31.89 -51.84 -14.80
N GLY A 815 31.68 -53.04 -14.25
CA GLY A 815 32.68 -53.78 -13.47
C GLY A 815 32.72 -53.37 -12.00
N ASP A 816 33.90 -53.46 -11.39
CA ASP A 816 34.06 -53.27 -9.95
C ASP A 816 34.63 -51.88 -9.60
N VAL A 817 33.84 -51.12 -8.82
CA VAL A 817 34.19 -49.76 -8.38
C VAL A 817 35.33 -49.75 -7.35
N THR A 818 35.49 -50.84 -6.59
CA THR A 818 36.50 -50.97 -5.55
C THR A 818 37.91 -51.19 -6.10
N GLY A 819 38.01 -51.71 -7.34
CA GLY A 819 39.26 -52.03 -8.02
C GLY A 819 39.86 -53.39 -7.69
N ASN A 820 39.15 -54.25 -6.95
CA ASN A 820 39.57 -55.63 -6.72
C ASN A 820 39.53 -56.46 -8.02
N THR A 821 38.61 -56.13 -8.92
CA THR A 821 38.54 -56.68 -10.29
C THR A 821 38.42 -55.55 -11.32
N PRO A 822 38.55 -55.82 -12.63
CA PRO A 822 38.45 -54.77 -13.65
C PRO A 822 37.14 -53.96 -13.55
N GLY A 823 37.28 -52.64 -13.55
CA GLY A 823 36.20 -51.66 -13.62
C GLY A 823 36.49 -50.61 -14.69
N TYR A 824 35.46 -49.88 -15.12
CA TYR A 824 35.60 -48.86 -16.15
C TYR A 824 35.02 -47.51 -15.72
N SER A 825 33.71 -47.31 -15.87
CA SER A 825 33.05 -46.01 -15.70
C SER A 825 31.54 -46.20 -15.73
N ILE A 826 30.82 -45.13 -15.41
CA ILE A 826 29.38 -44.95 -15.56
C ILE A 826 29.13 -43.65 -16.35
N ASN A 827 28.15 -43.64 -17.26
CA ASN A 827 27.80 -42.43 -18.00
C ASN A 827 26.87 -41.49 -17.19
N PRO A 828 26.74 -40.21 -17.60
CA PRO A 828 25.93 -39.22 -16.90
C PRO A 828 24.49 -39.66 -16.60
N GLU A 829 23.77 -40.21 -17.57
CA GLU A 829 22.34 -40.53 -17.40
C GLU A 829 22.07 -41.57 -16.28
N PRO A 830 22.74 -42.74 -16.25
CA PRO A 830 22.55 -43.66 -15.14
C PRO A 830 23.05 -43.09 -13.80
N LEU A 831 24.12 -42.27 -13.78
CA LEU A 831 24.61 -41.65 -12.55
C LEU A 831 23.66 -40.56 -12.01
N LYS A 832 22.97 -39.83 -12.89
CA LYS A 832 21.94 -38.85 -12.53
C LYS A 832 20.82 -39.48 -11.71
N ARG A 833 20.48 -40.75 -11.93
CA ARG A 833 19.48 -41.46 -11.10
C ARG A 833 19.87 -41.53 -9.63
N LEU A 834 21.17 -41.57 -9.31
CA LEU A 834 21.64 -41.43 -7.93
C LEU A 834 21.50 -39.98 -7.46
N LEU A 835 21.89 -39.01 -8.29
CA LEU A 835 21.74 -37.57 -7.98
C LEU A 835 20.30 -37.20 -7.61
N ASP A 836 19.34 -37.66 -8.41
CA ASP A 836 17.90 -37.39 -8.25
C ASP A 836 17.32 -37.87 -6.91
N LYS A 837 18.00 -38.77 -6.20
CA LYS A 837 17.62 -39.17 -4.83
C LYS A 837 17.90 -38.09 -3.79
N TYR A 838 18.83 -37.17 -4.07
CA TYR A 838 19.32 -36.15 -3.14
C TYR A 838 18.96 -34.72 -3.56
N SER A 839 18.95 -34.45 -4.86
CA SER A 839 18.57 -33.16 -5.44
C SER A 839 18.13 -33.34 -6.88
N ARG A 840 17.35 -32.40 -7.43
CA ARG A 840 16.95 -32.43 -8.84
C ARG A 840 18.19 -32.32 -9.73
N GLY A 841 18.62 -33.44 -10.29
CA GLY A 841 19.80 -33.53 -11.15
C GLY A 841 19.51 -33.04 -12.56
N THR A 842 20.55 -32.52 -13.19
CA THR A 842 20.49 -31.96 -14.54
C THR A 842 21.62 -32.54 -15.37
N ASN A 843 21.25 -33.22 -16.47
CA ASN A 843 22.23 -33.73 -17.41
C ASN A 843 22.63 -32.61 -18.37
N LEU A 844 23.89 -32.16 -18.25
CA LEU A 844 24.46 -31.10 -19.08
C LEU A 844 25.25 -31.65 -20.26
N THR A 845 25.17 -32.96 -20.53
CA THR A 845 25.90 -33.60 -21.61
C THR A 845 25.61 -32.96 -22.96
N GLY A 846 26.67 -32.66 -23.72
CA GLY A 846 26.61 -32.01 -25.02
C GLY A 846 26.77 -30.48 -24.97
N ASN A 847 26.60 -29.85 -23.81
CA ASN A 847 26.76 -28.40 -23.67
C ASN A 847 28.24 -27.97 -23.69
N ASP A 848 28.50 -26.77 -24.20
CA ASP A 848 29.82 -26.13 -24.19
C ASP A 848 30.22 -25.66 -22.79
N LEU A 849 31.53 -25.44 -22.60
CA LEU A 849 32.08 -25.00 -21.31
C LEU A 849 31.40 -23.74 -20.77
N SER A 850 30.95 -22.82 -21.63
CA SER A 850 30.23 -21.61 -21.21
C SER A 850 28.98 -21.91 -20.39
N VAL A 851 28.21 -22.95 -20.73
CA VAL A 851 27.02 -23.35 -19.97
C VAL A 851 27.42 -23.87 -18.59
N LEU A 852 28.53 -24.61 -18.51
CA LEU A 852 29.07 -25.12 -17.24
C LEU A 852 29.54 -23.96 -16.36
N GLU A 853 30.14 -22.92 -16.96
CA GLU A 853 30.51 -21.68 -16.26
C GLU A 853 29.28 -20.97 -15.69
N ASP A 854 28.16 -20.93 -16.42
CA ASP A 854 26.92 -20.34 -15.92
C ASP A 854 26.43 -21.07 -14.66
N TYR A 855 26.46 -22.41 -14.64
CA TYR A 855 26.08 -23.18 -13.45
C TYR A 855 26.99 -22.85 -12.26
N VAL A 856 28.31 -22.80 -12.46
CA VAL A 856 29.27 -22.48 -11.39
C VAL A 856 29.05 -21.05 -10.85
N ARG A 857 28.82 -20.06 -11.72
CA ARG A 857 28.50 -18.68 -11.31
C ARG A 857 27.21 -18.60 -10.51
N ASN A 858 26.24 -19.45 -10.84
CA ASN A 858 24.99 -19.61 -10.10
C ASN A 858 25.12 -20.59 -8.91
N GLY A 859 26.33 -20.81 -8.39
CA GLY A 859 26.51 -21.59 -7.16
C GLY A 859 26.32 -23.10 -7.32
N LYS A 860 26.21 -23.61 -8.55
CA LYS A 860 25.97 -25.02 -8.87
C LYS A 860 27.26 -25.66 -9.41
N PRO A 861 27.98 -26.49 -8.63
CA PRO A 861 29.15 -27.18 -9.13
C PRO A 861 28.77 -28.23 -10.17
N VAL A 862 29.71 -28.59 -11.05
CA VAL A 862 29.42 -29.47 -12.20
C VAL A 862 30.38 -30.66 -12.24
N VAL A 863 29.86 -31.88 -12.15
CA VAL A 863 30.63 -33.11 -12.41
C VAL A 863 30.89 -33.21 -13.91
N THR A 864 32.13 -33.45 -14.31
CA THR A 864 32.55 -33.53 -15.73
C THR A 864 33.43 -34.75 -15.96
N TRP A 865 33.24 -35.44 -17.08
CA TRP A 865 34.13 -36.53 -17.49
C TRP A 865 35.26 -35.98 -18.34
N VAL A 866 36.47 -36.27 -17.91
CA VAL A 866 37.74 -35.84 -18.47
C VAL A 866 38.70 -37.04 -18.50
N THR A 867 40.00 -36.79 -18.49
CA THR A 867 41.03 -37.82 -18.36
C THR A 867 41.85 -37.57 -17.11
N VAL A 868 42.50 -38.63 -16.59
CA VAL A 868 43.40 -38.50 -15.43
C VAL A 868 44.50 -37.48 -15.73
N ALA A 869 44.67 -36.50 -14.83
CA ALA A 869 45.56 -35.34 -14.96
C ALA A 869 45.34 -34.51 -16.25
N LEU A 870 44.13 -34.57 -16.85
CA LEU A 870 43.79 -33.89 -18.10
C LEU A 870 44.76 -34.22 -19.24
N ASN A 871 45.28 -35.44 -19.29
CA ASN A 871 46.13 -35.93 -20.39
C ASN A 871 45.32 -36.17 -21.67
N ASN A 872 45.98 -36.27 -22.83
CA ASN A 872 45.25 -36.59 -24.07
C ASN A 872 44.57 -37.98 -23.96
N PRO A 873 43.35 -38.15 -24.52
CA PRO A 873 42.66 -39.44 -24.46
C PRO A 873 43.46 -40.57 -25.11
N ARG A 874 43.59 -41.71 -24.42
CA ARG A 874 44.28 -42.91 -24.94
C ARG A 874 43.51 -43.53 -26.11
N ALA A 875 44.14 -44.38 -26.92
CA ALA A 875 43.47 -45.12 -27.99
C ALA A 875 42.17 -45.81 -27.52
N VAL A 876 41.16 -45.82 -28.38
CA VAL A 876 39.85 -46.41 -28.07
C VAL A 876 40.01 -47.92 -27.87
N THR A 877 39.48 -48.41 -26.76
CA THR A 877 39.24 -49.84 -26.53
C THR A 877 37.77 -50.14 -26.83
N THR A 878 37.49 -51.25 -27.50
CA THR A 878 36.12 -51.64 -27.84
C THR A 878 35.74 -52.98 -27.22
N TRP A 879 34.47 -53.13 -26.86
CA TRP A 879 33.85 -54.41 -26.50
C TRP A 879 32.40 -54.44 -26.96
N LYS A 880 31.81 -55.64 -27.01
CA LYS A 880 30.37 -55.80 -27.24
C LYS A 880 29.64 -55.93 -25.90
N THR A 881 28.46 -55.36 -25.78
CA THR A 881 27.54 -55.69 -24.69
C THR A 881 26.93 -57.07 -24.91
N PRO A 882 26.32 -57.72 -23.90
CA PRO A 882 25.55 -58.95 -24.11
C PRO A 882 24.45 -58.82 -25.17
N GLY A 883 23.90 -57.62 -25.35
CA GLY A 883 22.92 -57.29 -26.39
C GLY A 883 23.52 -56.93 -27.75
N GLY A 884 24.84 -57.03 -27.93
CA GLY A 884 25.52 -56.81 -29.21
C GLY A 884 25.91 -55.36 -29.54
N LYS A 885 25.52 -54.37 -28.73
CA LYS A 885 25.97 -52.96 -28.86
C LYS A 885 27.49 -52.87 -28.69
N ILE A 886 28.18 -52.13 -29.56
CA ILE A 886 29.62 -51.89 -29.45
C ILE A 886 29.85 -50.65 -28.57
N ILE A 887 30.66 -50.80 -27.53
CA ILE A 887 31.11 -49.71 -26.67
C ILE A 887 32.48 -49.21 -27.13
N TYR A 888 32.64 -47.89 -27.20
CA TYR A 888 33.89 -47.21 -27.51
C TYR A 888 34.39 -46.51 -26.25
N ALA A 889 35.44 -47.06 -25.64
CA ALA A 889 35.90 -46.64 -24.34
C ALA A 889 37.32 -46.10 -24.35
N ARG A 890 37.56 -45.09 -23.54
CA ARG A 890 38.89 -44.52 -23.31
C ARG A 890 39.33 -44.93 -21.91
N MET A 891 40.30 -45.84 -21.81
CA MET A 891 40.68 -46.46 -20.52
C MET A 891 41.36 -45.49 -19.53
N ASN A 892 41.66 -44.26 -19.93
CA ASN A 892 42.12 -43.20 -19.03
C ASN A 892 41.02 -42.16 -18.72
N THR A 893 39.75 -42.53 -18.89
CA THR A 893 38.60 -41.74 -18.44
C THR A 893 38.71 -41.42 -16.96
N HIS A 894 38.25 -40.23 -16.59
CA HIS A 894 38.25 -39.72 -15.22
C HIS A 894 37.04 -38.81 -15.03
N ALA A 895 36.67 -38.53 -13.79
CA ALA A 895 35.65 -37.53 -13.48
C ALA A 895 36.13 -36.58 -12.38
N VAL A 896 35.81 -35.30 -12.55
CA VAL A 896 36.17 -34.20 -11.64
C VAL A 896 34.98 -33.29 -11.44
N VAL A 897 35.01 -32.44 -10.41
CA VAL A 897 33.96 -31.45 -10.13
C VAL A 897 34.47 -30.06 -10.42
N LEU A 898 33.90 -29.35 -11.39
CA LEU A 898 34.11 -27.92 -11.58
C LEU A 898 33.54 -27.14 -10.40
N THR A 899 34.40 -26.38 -9.74
CA THR A 899 34.11 -25.62 -8.52
C THR A 899 34.31 -24.11 -8.69
N GLY A 900 34.95 -23.65 -9.77
CA GLY A 900 35.20 -22.23 -9.96
C GLY A 900 35.53 -21.86 -11.39
N VAL A 901 35.38 -20.58 -11.70
CA VAL A 901 35.69 -19.98 -13.00
C VAL A 901 36.25 -18.57 -12.81
N ASP A 902 37.17 -18.17 -13.66
CA ASP A 902 37.51 -16.76 -13.89
C ASP A 902 37.51 -16.47 -15.39
N ASP A 903 38.08 -15.35 -15.84
CA ASP A 903 38.10 -15.00 -17.26
C ASP A 903 38.85 -16.03 -18.13
N ASN A 904 39.92 -16.64 -17.59
CA ASN A 904 40.87 -17.46 -18.36
C ASN A 904 40.96 -18.93 -17.89
N TYR A 905 40.52 -19.22 -16.68
CA TYR A 905 40.72 -20.50 -16.01
C TYR A 905 39.41 -21.08 -15.47
N VAL A 906 39.41 -22.41 -15.31
CA VAL A 906 38.46 -23.13 -14.46
C VAL A 906 39.20 -23.73 -13.28
N TYR A 907 38.46 -23.95 -12.20
CA TYR A 907 38.91 -24.58 -10.97
C TYR A 907 38.11 -25.86 -10.77
N TYR A 908 38.77 -26.96 -10.41
CA TYR A 908 38.09 -28.23 -10.16
C TYR A 908 38.65 -29.00 -8.96
N ASN A 909 37.80 -29.80 -8.33
CA ASN A 909 38.22 -30.79 -7.35
C ASN A 909 38.50 -32.12 -8.04
N ASP A 910 39.63 -32.75 -7.71
CA ASP A 910 40.06 -34.02 -8.31
C ASP A 910 39.98 -35.14 -7.26
N PRO A 911 39.08 -36.13 -7.43
CA PRO A 911 38.94 -37.22 -6.46
C PRO A 911 40.11 -38.22 -6.49
N PHE A 912 40.89 -38.26 -7.59
CA PHE A 912 42.01 -39.18 -7.74
C PHE A 912 43.25 -38.73 -6.96
N TYR A 913 43.42 -37.42 -6.78
CA TYR A 913 44.51 -36.82 -5.99
C TYR A 913 44.04 -36.19 -4.68
N GLY A 914 42.73 -36.05 -4.46
CA GLY A 914 42.16 -35.40 -3.28
C GLY A 914 42.45 -33.89 -3.24
N THR A 915 42.70 -33.28 -4.41
CA THR A 915 43.10 -31.88 -4.52
C THR A 915 41.89 -30.98 -4.73
N LYS A 916 41.86 -29.84 -4.02
CA LYS A 916 40.79 -28.84 -4.07
C LYS A 916 41.16 -27.68 -5.01
N ASN A 917 40.20 -27.22 -5.82
CA ASN A 917 40.32 -26.02 -6.68
C ASN A 917 41.57 -26.02 -7.59
N VAL A 918 41.90 -27.14 -8.22
CA VAL A 918 42.97 -27.24 -9.21
C VAL A 918 42.68 -26.28 -10.36
N LYS A 919 43.62 -25.36 -10.61
CA LYS A 919 43.50 -24.32 -11.63
C LYS A 919 44.02 -24.81 -12.97
N VAL A 920 43.21 -24.70 -14.03
CA VAL A 920 43.60 -25.06 -15.40
C VAL A 920 43.03 -24.08 -16.43
N SER A 921 43.73 -23.86 -17.53
CA SER A 921 43.24 -22.97 -18.58
C SER A 921 41.95 -23.51 -19.21
N LYS A 922 41.01 -22.61 -19.51
CA LYS A 922 39.74 -22.96 -20.17
C LYS A 922 39.96 -23.72 -21.47
N SER A 923 40.95 -23.31 -22.27
CA SER A 923 41.29 -23.96 -23.54
C SER A 923 41.73 -25.41 -23.35
N ARG A 924 42.59 -25.69 -22.35
CA ARG A 924 43.04 -27.06 -22.07
C ARG A 924 41.89 -27.92 -21.55
N PHE A 925 41.11 -27.40 -20.62
CA PHE A 925 39.97 -28.13 -20.05
C PHE A 925 38.92 -28.44 -21.12
N ALA A 926 38.50 -27.43 -21.89
CA ALA A 926 37.53 -27.57 -22.97
C ALA A 926 38.00 -28.58 -24.03
N SER A 927 39.29 -28.56 -24.40
CA SER A 927 39.85 -29.53 -25.36
C SER A 927 39.68 -30.98 -24.89
N ILE A 928 39.97 -31.27 -23.62
CA ILE A 928 39.83 -32.63 -23.07
C ILE A 928 38.35 -33.00 -22.89
N TYR A 929 37.56 -32.11 -22.28
CA TYR A 929 36.12 -32.28 -22.10
C TYR A 929 35.39 -32.59 -23.43
N ASN A 930 35.72 -31.85 -24.49
CA ASN A 930 35.15 -32.05 -25.82
C ASN A 930 35.51 -33.44 -26.40
N GLN A 931 36.77 -33.86 -26.27
CA GLN A 931 37.21 -35.17 -26.76
C GLN A 931 36.64 -36.35 -25.95
N MET A 932 36.26 -36.12 -24.69
CA MET A 932 35.60 -37.10 -23.83
C MET A 932 34.07 -37.13 -24.00
N GLY A 933 33.54 -36.37 -24.97
CA GLY A 933 32.13 -36.41 -25.36
C GLY A 933 31.25 -35.39 -24.64
N LYS A 934 31.83 -34.31 -24.10
CA LYS A 934 31.12 -33.22 -23.40
C LYS A 934 30.15 -33.73 -22.31
N LYS A 935 30.57 -34.70 -21.50
CA LYS A 935 29.72 -35.33 -20.48
C LYS A 935 29.76 -34.52 -19.19
N ALA A 936 28.59 -34.10 -18.70
CA ALA A 936 28.50 -33.30 -17.49
C ALA A 936 27.18 -33.51 -16.74
N LEU A 937 27.21 -33.40 -15.41
CA LEU A 937 26.06 -33.42 -14.51
C LEU A 937 26.12 -32.26 -13.51
N SER A 938 24.98 -31.62 -13.26
CA SER A 938 24.82 -30.61 -12.22
C SER A 938 23.47 -30.77 -11.51
N VAL A 939 23.09 -29.81 -10.68
CA VAL A 939 21.75 -29.68 -10.07
C VAL A 939 21.09 -28.39 -10.52
N ASP A 940 19.77 -28.42 -10.62
CA ASP A 940 18.95 -27.23 -10.89
C ASP A 940 18.93 -26.28 -9.69
#